data_AF-A0A8H6XMT3-F1
#
_entry.id   AF-A0A8H6XMT3-F1
#
_cell.length_a   1.000
_cell.length_b   1.000
_cell.length_c   1.000
_cell.angle_alpha   90.00
_cell.angle_beta   90.00
_cell.angle_gamma   90.00
#
_symmetry.space_group_name_H-M   'P 1'
#
loop_
_entity.id
_entity.type
_entity.pdbx_description
1 polymer ?
#
loop_
_entity_poly.entity_id
_entity_poly.type
_entity_poly.pdbx_seq_one_letter_code
_entity_poly.pdbx_strand_id
1 'polypeptide(L)'
;MDFVALSPMNIALLVLGLWSVRQVIHLLKTSRAALPFPKIYGLFQPFALPGLLIPTTAWTTGHDWHWRRRFRTYSRDETVHLIPILSGTPGLWTSNMDVGRQILAEHRSSFFKPLWASSPFLPWGMNLAAADGPMWRKHRRVVGPAFGPSLYKLVWEKTAETYRDMVETEGWKCKEAVDIPVVQKITLKLAFLIICSCGFGFPSAWDTPPHAADGRMPVQETLKIVAETRLLPLIVPKWLMYLPIPRLRTARLARERLRNFMQEQVVERKALVAAGDIRADAFTMLVKANQEESGKYPLNDDELASLAFPGFNPADTVLRSEMFSSSCSQVTKPPHTPLLRLLASWPSTMKSQKEVLDQIISVVGHDRDPTLEDYSNLKKSLRRSTKLHACFVTAGHVLIREAIEDTDLTFPNPVGEEGHRAVHIPKGTQITLDMIGAQYNPRYVDEPGTYKPSRWYGLPADSDLFTAFSVGPRACIGRKFATVQATCFLTLLLRDWQVMPILRDGETKEAWAARVLDGRIVLTLGVADCPVRLPPFTYDVNNLVAVILALTRPHAQLEVDSLAECFSLDYITVTWPNISSVFAYCKHIFDLDVCQMNAWTWESPTLHISETQPVATTTFSGSKRDRFEQAFGIVRQELLTAFAEQGVPDDAQNWYERSIDYNVPGGKLNRGLSVVETVEILKGRPLSDPEFLQAAVLGWAVEFLQAFFLVMDDLMDKSLMRRGQPCYYRVPGVGTISVNDAVLIESAIYFLLKTHFRNETYYIDLVELFHEAYCTPTTFQTATGQLLDLINAPESVDLSKLSLKKQLIARYKTAYYSFYLPVALGMLMSKIPETYESKSSGKTVHAYKLAQSILLPIGEYFQVQDDFLDFAGTPEQIGKIGTDIVDNKCSWCITTALLAASPEQRAILDASYGQQDPALEASVKAIFEEVGLREKFRVYEEEVYAEITALIEGVPEDEGIYLKRQIFTGFLEKIYKRQK
;
A
#
# COMPACT_ATOMS: atom_id res chain seq x y z
N MET A 1 32.72 -33.96 -68.56
CA MET A 1 32.06 -34.49 -67.33
C MET A 1 32.09 -33.32 -66.37
N ASP A 2 31.08 -32.47 -66.46
CA ASP A 2 31.20 -31.12 -65.92
C ASP A 2 30.55 -31.12 -64.54
N PHE A 3 31.39 -31.08 -63.51
CA PHE A 3 30.92 -30.84 -62.16
C PHE A 3 30.40 -29.40 -62.11
N VAL A 4 29.08 -29.25 -62.23
CA VAL A 4 28.38 -27.99 -62.04
C VAL A 4 28.71 -27.47 -60.64
N ALA A 5 29.55 -26.42 -60.58
CA ALA A 5 29.87 -25.73 -59.35
C ALA A 5 28.59 -25.08 -58.82
N LEU A 6 27.92 -25.74 -57.86
CA LEU A 6 26.75 -25.20 -57.20
C LEU A 6 27.12 -23.88 -56.52
N SER A 7 26.50 -22.79 -56.96
CA SER A 7 26.66 -21.49 -56.31
C SER A 7 26.28 -21.59 -54.83
N PRO A 8 26.83 -20.73 -53.94
CA PRO A 8 26.43 -20.72 -52.52
C PRO A 8 24.91 -20.60 -52.32
N MET A 9 24.22 -19.92 -53.24
CA MET A 9 22.76 -19.82 -53.27
C MET A 9 22.08 -21.16 -53.62
N ASN A 10 22.59 -21.90 -54.61
CA ASN A 10 22.07 -23.23 -54.95
C ASN A 10 22.33 -24.26 -53.84
N ILE A 11 23.47 -24.16 -53.14
CA ILE A 11 23.75 -24.97 -51.95
C ILE A 11 22.76 -24.62 -50.83
N ALA A 12 22.53 -23.33 -50.56
CA ALA A 12 21.57 -22.88 -49.55
C ALA A 12 20.13 -23.35 -49.86
N LEU A 13 19.69 -23.25 -51.13
CA LEU A 13 18.39 -23.73 -51.58
C LEU A 13 18.25 -25.25 -51.49
N LEU A 14 19.30 -26.02 -51.83
CA LEU A 14 19.33 -27.47 -51.67
C LEU A 14 19.24 -27.88 -50.19
N VAL A 15 19.99 -27.21 -49.32
CA VAL A 15 19.94 -27.42 -47.86
C VAL A 15 18.55 -27.09 -47.31
N LEU A 16 17.94 -25.98 -47.73
CA LEU A 16 16.59 -25.59 -47.35
C LEU A 16 15.53 -26.59 -47.85
N GLY A 17 15.68 -27.09 -49.08
CA GLY A 17 14.80 -28.10 -49.66
C GLY A 17 14.89 -29.45 -48.94
N LEU A 18 16.11 -29.96 -48.71
CA LEU A 18 16.35 -31.19 -47.95
C LEU A 18 15.86 -31.08 -46.49
N TRP A 19 16.06 -29.92 -45.87
CA TRP A 19 15.50 -29.62 -44.54
C TRP A 19 13.97 -29.63 -44.57
N SER A 20 13.33 -29.00 -45.56
CA SER A 20 11.87 -28.96 -45.69
C SER A 20 11.27 -30.35 -45.89
N VAL A 21 11.86 -31.18 -46.77
CA VAL A 21 11.47 -32.58 -46.96
C VAL A 21 11.64 -33.39 -45.67
N ARG A 22 12.74 -33.19 -44.94
CA ARG A 22 12.96 -33.81 -43.63
C ARG A 22 11.88 -33.41 -42.61
N GLN A 23 11.46 -32.14 -42.57
CA GLN A 23 10.38 -31.70 -41.66
C GLN A 23 9.03 -32.31 -42.05
N VAL A 24 8.68 -32.37 -43.34
CA VAL A 24 7.44 -33.02 -43.79
C VAL A 24 7.44 -34.51 -43.44
N ILE A 25 8.55 -35.23 -43.64
CA ILE A 25 8.68 -36.64 -43.24
C ILE A 25 8.59 -36.79 -41.71
N HIS A 26 9.19 -35.89 -40.94
CA HIS A 26 9.10 -35.89 -39.47
C HIS A 26 7.66 -35.67 -38.98
N LEU A 27 6.95 -34.68 -39.53
CA LEU A 27 5.54 -34.40 -39.25
C LEU A 27 4.64 -35.58 -39.60
N LEU A 28 4.83 -36.23 -40.74
CA LEU A 28 4.05 -37.39 -41.16
C LEU A 28 4.31 -38.61 -40.26
N LYS A 29 5.56 -38.86 -39.86
CA LYS A 29 5.89 -39.93 -38.90
C LYS A 29 5.28 -39.66 -37.53
N THR A 30 5.46 -38.45 -37.00
CA THR A 30 4.92 -38.04 -35.68
C THR A 30 3.40 -38.02 -35.66
N SER A 31 2.74 -37.63 -36.76
CA SER A 31 1.28 -37.64 -36.88
C SER A 31 0.68 -39.05 -36.94
N ARG A 32 1.44 -40.04 -37.43
CA ARG A 32 1.08 -41.47 -37.46
C ARG A 32 1.35 -42.19 -36.14
N ALA A 33 2.43 -41.82 -35.43
CA ALA A 33 2.74 -42.30 -34.08
C ALA A 33 1.94 -41.56 -32.98
N ALA A 34 0.80 -40.96 -33.34
CA ALA A 34 0.10 -40.06 -32.44
C ALA A 34 -0.80 -40.79 -31.45
N LEU A 35 -0.49 -40.60 -30.17
CA LEU A 35 -1.31 -41.01 -29.03
C LEU A 35 -2.73 -40.38 -29.10
N PRO A 36 -3.75 -41.03 -28.49
CA PRO A 36 -5.18 -40.71 -28.66
C PRO A 36 -5.65 -39.48 -27.87
N PHE A 37 -4.93 -38.37 -27.99
CA PHE A 37 -5.21 -37.11 -27.30
C PHE A 37 -5.36 -35.95 -28.30
N PRO A 38 -6.06 -34.85 -27.93
CA PRO A 38 -6.13 -33.64 -28.75
C PRO A 38 -4.74 -33.12 -29.13
N LYS A 39 -4.52 -32.89 -30.43
CA LYS A 39 -3.23 -32.44 -30.98
C LYS A 39 -3.13 -30.92 -30.95
N ILE A 40 -2.00 -30.42 -30.46
CA ILE A 40 -1.61 -29.01 -30.57
C ILE A 40 -0.37 -28.95 -31.46
N TYR A 41 -0.45 -28.18 -32.54
CA TYR A 41 0.69 -27.92 -33.41
C TYR A 41 1.32 -26.58 -33.05
N GLY A 42 2.64 -26.53 -32.94
CA GLY A 42 3.39 -25.30 -32.70
C GLY A 42 4.69 -25.30 -33.51
N LEU A 43 5.15 -24.14 -33.97
CA LEU A 43 6.37 -24.07 -34.78
C LEU A 43 7.60 -24.70 -34.09
N PHE A 44 7.72 -24.53 -32.77
CA PHE A 44 8.84 -25.01 -31.96
C PHE A 44 8.34 -25.60 -30.64
N GLN A 45 9.08 -26.58 -30.11
CA GLN A 45 8.87 -27.12 -28.77
C GLN A 45 9.25 -26.03 -27.72
N PRO A 46 8.47 -25.83 -26.64
CA PRO A 46 8.63 -24.67 -25.74
C PRO A 46 10.00 -24.53 -25.04
N PHE A 47 10.73 -25.64 -24.86
CA PHE A 47 12.05 -25.67 -24.21
C PHE A 47 13.22 -25.77 -25.21
N ALA A 48 12.94 -25.87 -26.52
CA ALA A 48 13.95 -25.75 -27.56
C ALA A 48 14.40 -24.28 -27.67
N LEU A 49 15.65 -24.03 -28.10
CA LEU A 49 16.22 -22.69 -28.13
C LEU A 49 15.35 -21.63 -28.86
N PRO A 50 14.68 -21.91 -29.99
CA PRO A 50 13.76 -20.96 -30.60
C PRO A 50 12.46 -20.76 -29.79
N GLY A 51 11.93 -21.80 -29.13
CA GLY A 51 10.74 -21.71 -28.27
C GLY A 51 10.98 -20.94 -26.97
N LEU A 52 12.23 -20.94 -26.48
CA LEU A 52 12.69 -20.12 -25.35
C LEU A 52 12.80 -18.62 -25.70
N LEU A 53 13.08 -18.29 -26.96
CA LEU A 53 13.35 -16.93 -27.43
C LEU A 53 12.12 -16.25 -28.05
N ILE A 54 11.19 -17.02 -28.63
CA ILE A 54 10.03 -16.49 -29.35
C ILE A 54 8.79 -16.54 -28.42
N PRO A 55 8.08 -15.42 -28.21
CA PRO A 55 6.91 -15.39 -27.33
C PRO A 55 5.76 -16.24 -27.88
N THR A 56 4.83 -16.61 -26.99
CA THR A 56 3.61 -17.33 -27.39
C THR A 56 2.71 -16.47 -28.29
N THR A 57 2.30 -17.03 -29.42
CA THR A 57 1.32 -16.45 -30.35
C THR A 57 0.23 -17.48 -30.67
N ALA A 58 -0.56 -17.25 -31.73
CA ALA A 58 -1.42 -18.28 -32.31
C ALA A 58 -0.62 -19.47 -32.88
N TRP A 59 0.53 -19.20 -33.50
CA TRP A 59 1.34 -20.18 -34.26
C TRP A 59 2.54 -20.73 -33.49
N THR A 60 2.99 -20.01 -32.45
CA THR A 60 4.13 -20.39 -31.60
C THR A 60 3.65 -20.77 -30.21
N THR A 61 3.93 -22.01 -29.80
CA THR A 61 3.96 -22.41 -28.40
C THR A 61 5.29 -21.96 -27.80
N GLY A 62 5.38 -20.66 -27.47
CA GLY A 62 6.52 -20.10 -26.76
C GLY A 62 6.59 -20.60 -25.32
N HIS A 63 7.69 -20.31 -24.64
CA HIS A 63 7.93 -20.81 -23.28
C HIS A 63 6.79 -20.50 -22.29
N ASP A 64 6.15 -19.33 -22.42
CA ASP A 64 5.07 -18.84 -21.54
C ASP A 64 3.65 -19.33 -21.89
N TRP A 65 3.50 -20.27 -22.83
CA TRP A 65 2.20 -20.62 -23.42
C TRP A 65 1.18 -21.16 -22.42
N HIS A 66 1.62 -21.98 -21.48
CA HIS A 66 0.80 -22.61 -20.46
C HIS A 66 0.33 -21.60 -19.41
N TRP A 67 1.10 -20.55 -19.14
CA TRP A 67 0.62 -19.39 -18.37
C TRP A 67 -0.41 -18.55 -19.12
N ARG A 68 -0.18 -18.25 -20.42
CA ARG A 68 -1.11 -17.44 -21.21
C ARG A 68 -2.44 -18.13 -21.49
N ARG A 69 -2.42 -19.44 -21.71
CA ARG A 69 -3.62 -20.23 -22.07
C ARG A 69 -4.28 -20.88 -20.84
N ARG A 70 -3.55 -21.13 -19.75
CA ARG A 70 -4.04 -21.76 -18.51
C ARG A 70 -4.82 -23.04 -18.84
N PHE A 71 -5.91 -23.31 -18.11
CA PHE A 71 -6.76 -24.48 -18.36
C PHE A 71 -7.49 -24.46 -19.72
N ARG A 72 -7.53 -23.36 -20.48
CA ARG A 72 -8.19 -23.33 -21.81
C ARG A 72 -7.58 -24.36 -22.77
N THR A 73 -6.28 -24.63 -22.64
CA THR A 73 -5.55 -25.71 -23.33
C THR A 73 -6.19 -27.07 -23.14
N TYR A 74 -6.64 -27.35 -21.91
CA TYR A 74 -7.09 -28.65 -21.43
C TYR A 74 -8.62 -28.79 -21.38
N SER A 75 -9.34 -27.83 -21.99
CA SER A 75 -10.81 -27.75 -21.95
C SER A 75 -11.54 -28.91 -22.64
N ARG A 76 -10.89 -29.60 -23.58
CA ARG A 76 -11.45 -30.79 -24.25
C ARG A 76 -10.98 -32.12 -23.63
N ASP A 77 -9.80 -32.11 -23.05
CA ASP A 77 -9.14 -33.26 -22.45
C ASP A 77 -8.03 -32.74 -21.53
N GLU A 78 -7.91 -33.32 -20.33
CA GLU A 78 -6.90 -32.89 -19.36
C GLU A 78 -5.47 -33.20 -19.81
N THR A 79 -5.30 -34.01 -20.87
CA THR A 79 -4.03 -34.30 -21.54
C THR A 79 -4.09 -33.96 -23.03
N VAL A 80 -3.06 -33.28 -23.53
CA VAL A 80 -2.90 -32.87 -24.93
C VAL A 80 -1.56 -33.33 -25.50
N HIS A 81 -1.51 -33.61 -26.80
CA HIS A 81 -0.28 -34.00 -27.50
C HIS A 81 0.30 -32.79 -28.24
N LEU A 82 1.43 -32.26 -27.77
CA LEU A 82 2.14 -31.16 -28.41
C LEU A 82 3.09 -31.69 -29.49
N ILE A 83 2.88 -31.26 -30.74
CA ILE A 83 3.65 -31.68 -31.91
C ILE A 83 4.40 -30.45 -32.47
N PRO A 84 5.73 -30.35 -32.30
CA PRO A 84 6.53 -29.29 -32.90
C PRO A 84 6.69 -29.50 -34.42
N ILE A 85 6.62 -28.41 -35.19
CA ILE A 85 6.68 -28.44 -36.66
C ILE A 85 8.12 -28.37 -37.18
N LEU A 86 8.98 -27.55 -36.56
CA LEU A 86 10.33 -27.23 -37.07
C LEU A 86 11.48 -27.68 -36.14
N SER A 87 11.27 -27.70 -34.82
CA SER A 87 12.34 -28.06 -33.88
C SER A 87 11.81 -28.55 -32.52
N GLY A 88 12.44 -29.62 -32.01
CA GLY A 88 12.18 -30.24 -30.71
C GLY A 88 11.45 -31.59 -30.80
N THR A 89 11.24 -32.22 -29.65
CA THR A 89 10.61 -33.55 -29.55
C THR A 89 9.10 -33.41 -29.28
N PRO A 90 8.23 -34.19 -29.94
CA PRO A 90 6.81 -34.27 -29.57
C PRO A 90 6.64 -34.86 -28.16
N GLY A 91 5.57 -34.48 -27.46
CA GLY A 91 5.31 -34.99 -26.12
C GLY A 91 3.91 -34.69 -25.61
N LEU A 92 3.48 -35.45 -24.60
CA LEU A 92 2.25 -35.21 -23.87
C LEU A 92 2.43 -34.08 -22.87
N TRP A 93 1.41 -33.23 -22.75
CA TRP A 93 1.25 -32.24 -21.69
C TRP A 93 -0.03 -32.54 -20.95
N THR A 94 0.01 -32.63 -19.63
CA THR A 94 -1.15 -32.98 -18.81
C THR A 94 -1.31 -32.02 -17.65
N SER A 95 -2.56 -31.65 -17.36
CA SER A 95 -2.98 -30.91 -16.17
C SER A 95 -3.60 -31.82 -15.10
N ASN A 96 -3.56 -33.14 -15.33
CA ASN A 96 -4.19 -34.12 -14.46
C ASN A 96 -3.20 -34.65 -13.40
N MET A 97 -3.60 -34.55 -12.13
CA MET A 97 -2.75 -34.94 -10.99
C MET A 97 -2.65 -36.45 -10.82
N ASP A 98 -3.62 -37.23 -11.28
CA ASP A 98 -3.64 -38.69 -11.14
C ASP A 98 -2.67 -39.34 -12.15
N VAL A 99 -2.55 -38.78 -13.36
CA VAL A 99 -1.46 -39.06 -14.30
C VAL A 99 -0.11 -38.61 -13.70
N GLY A 100 -0.09 -37.42 -13.09
CA GLY A 100 1.08 -36.88 -12.38
C GLY A 100 1.62 -37.83 -11.30
N ARG A 101 0.76 -38.44 -10.47
CA ARG A 101 1.19 -39.42 -9.46
C ARG A 101 1.78 -40.68 -10.07
N GLN A 102 1.25 -41.18 -11.18
CA GLN A 102 1.79 -42.37 -11.88
C GLN A 102 3.23 -42.13 -12.38
N ILE A 103 3.48 -41.02 -13.09
CA ILE A 103 4.82 -40.70 -13.63
C ILE A 103 5.85 -40.27 -12.55
N LEU A 104 5.42 -40.07 -11.31
CA LEU A 104 6.27 -39.72 -10.15
C LEU A 104 6.43 -40.86 -9.14
N ALA A 105 5.83 -42.05 -9.38
CA ALA A 105 5.77 -43.17 -8.44
C ALA A 105 7.10 -43.96 -8.32
N GLU A 106 8.01 -43.51 -7.46
CA GLU A 106 9.43 -43.94 -7.43
C GLU A 106 9.72 -45.45 -7.34
N HIS A 107 8.81 -46.25 -6.78
CA HIS A 107 9.03 -47.69 -6.61
C HIS A 107 8.65 -48.53 -7.84
N ARG A 108 7.97 -47.94 -8.85
CA ARG A 108 7.54 -48.62 -10.09
C ARG A 108 7.60 -47.73 -11.35
N SER A 109 8.08 -46.49 -11.27
CA SER A 109 8.02 -45.56 -12.39
C SER A 109 9.07 -45.87 -13.47
N SER A 110 8.59 -46.32 -14.62
CA SER A 110 9.30 -46.38 -15.91
C SER A 110 9.65 -45.00 -16.50
N PHE A 111 9.71 -43.95 -15.66
CA PHE A 111 9.73 -42.54 -16.04
C PHE A 111 10.84 -41.78 -15.32
N PHE A 112 11.78 -41.22 -16.09
CA PHE A 112 12.97 -40.51 -15.58
C PHE A 112 13.06 -39.10 -16.16
N LYS A 113 13.83 -38.19 -15.56
CA LYS A 113 14.12 -36.89 -16.20
C LYS A 113 15.04 -37.11 -17.40
N PRO A 114 14.77 -36.50 -18.56
CA PRO A 114 15.72 -36.53 -19.66
C PRO A 114 16.97 -35.71 -19.32
N LEU A 115 18.14 -36.15 -19.79
CA LEU A 115 19.44 -35.57 -19.42
C LEU A 115 19.52 -34.05 -19.66
N TRP A 116 18.89 -33.55 -20.72
CA TRP A 116 18.86 -32.12 -21.05
C TRP A 116 18.10 -31.29 -20.01
N ALA A 117 17.10 -31.85 -19.33
CA ALA A 117 16.35 -31.18 -18.26
C ALA A 117 17.13 -31.18 -16.93
N SER A 118 18.02 -32.15 -16.71
CA SER A 118 18.92 -32.19 -15.55
C SER A 118 20.19 -31.35 -15.74
N SER A 119 20.63 -31.14 -16.98
CA SER A 119 21.85 -30.39 -17.34
C SER A 119 21.99 -29.00 -16.68
N PRO A 120 20.94 -28.15 -16.57
CA PRO A 120 20.99 -26.86 -15.87
C PRO A 120 21.47 -26.93 -14.41
N PHE A 121 21.25 -28.06 -13.75
CA PHE A 121 21.55 -28.24 -12.33
C PHE A 121 22.95 -28.84 -12.08
N LEU A 122 23.59 -29.43 -13.10
CA LEU A 122 24.89 -30.09 -13.00
C LEU A 122 26.17 -29.22 -12.98
N PRO A 123 26.19 -27.86 -13.17
CA PRO A 123 27.44 -27.08 -13.15
C PRO A 123 28.29 -27.13 -11.87
N TRP A 124 27.74 -27.69 -10.80
CA TRP A 124 28.36 -27.81 -9.48
C TRP A 124 28.59 -29.26 -9.04
N GLY A 125 28.02 -30.25 -9.74
CA GLY A 125 28.04 -31.66 -9.35
C GLY A 125 26.64 -32.28 -9.35
N MET A 126 26.55 -33.55 -8.94
CA MET A 126 25.25 -34.24 -8.75
C MET A 126 24.55 -33.70 -7.50
N ASN A 127 23.24 -33.49 -7.57
CA ASN A 127 22.45 -32.85 -6.51
C ASN A 127 21.00 -33.33 -6.53
N LEU A 128 20.20 -32.93 -5.53
CA LEU A 128 18.82 -33.39 -5.36
C LEU A 128 17.87 -32.97 -6.51
N ALA A 129 18.17 -31.87 -7.22
CA ALA A 129 17.41 -31.40 -8.36
C ALA A 129 17.76 -32.18 -9.65
N ALA A 130 19.04 -32.48 -9.88
CA ALA A 130 19.51 -33.26 -11.03
C ALA A 130 19.22 -34.77 -10.90
N ALA A 131 19.33 -35.33 -9.69
CA ALA A 131 19.30 -36.77 -9.45
C ALA A 131 17.92 -37.42 -9.68
N ASP A 132 17.94 -38.71 -10.00
CA ASP A 132 16.76 -39.60 -10.08
C ASP A 132 17.06 -40.99 -9.48
N GLY A 133 15.99 -41.79 -9.33
CA GLY A 133 16.08 -43.20 -8.94
C GLY A 133 16.84 -43.45 -7.63
N PRO A 134 17.75 -44.44 -7.58
CA PRO A 134 18.58 -44.71 -6.39
C PRO A 134 19.42 -43.51 -5.92
N MET A 135 19.97 -42.73 -6.85
CA MET A 135 20.82 -41.57 -6.52
C MET A 135 20.03 -40.47 -5.83
N TRP A 136 18.81 -40.19 -6.31
CA TRP A 136 17.91 -39.24 -5.64
C TRP A 136 17.56 -39.70 -4.23
N ARG A 137 17.32 -41.01 -4.02
CA ARG A 137 17.05 -41.56 -2.69
C ARG A 137 18.26 -41.46 -1.74
N LYS A 138 19.49 -41.67 -2.22
CA LYS A 138 20.74 -41.39 -1.46
C LYS A 138 20.73 -39.93 -1.00
N HIS A 139 20.62 -39.00 -1.94
CA HIS A 139 20.70 -37.56 -1.64
C HIS A 139 19.56 -37.08 -0.74
N ARG A 140 18.33 -37.58 -0.94
CA ARG A 140 17.18 -37.22 -0.10
C ARG A 140 17.34 -37.70 1.33
N ARG A 141 17.96 -38.86 1.55
CA ARG A 141 18.19 -39.41 2.89
C ARG A 141 19.21 -38.59 3.67
N VAL A 142 20.38 -38.27 3.09
CA VAL A 142 21.42 -37.49 3.79
C VAL A 142 20.97 -36.05 4.05
N VAL A 143 20.25 -35.42 3.11
CA VAL A 143 19.76 -34.03 3.28
C VAL A 143 18.56 -33.95 4.23
N GLY A 144 17.77 -35.02 4.37
CA GLY A 144 16.56 -35.07 5.21
C GLY A 144 16.77 -34.54 6.65
N PRO A 145 17.71 -35.09 7.43
CA PRO A 145 18.00 -34.67 8.80
C PRO A 145 18.41 -33.20 8.96
N ALA A 146 19.00 -32.58 7.93
CA ALA A 146 19.38 -31.17 7.99
C ALA A 146 18.17 -30.22 8.07
N PHE A 147 17.01 -30.66 7.55
CA PHE A 147 15.75 -29.92 7.61
C PHE A 147 14.93 -30.29 8.87
N GLY A 148 15.58 -30.22 10.03
CA GLY A 148 15.04 -30.57 11.34
C GLY A 148 14.39 -29.42 12.13
N PRO A 149 13.81 -29.71 13.32
CA PRO A 149 13.18 -28.69 14.20
C PRO A 149 14.09 -27.53 14.59
N SER A 150 15.38 -27.80 14.84
CA SER A 150 16.39 -26.79 15.18
C SER A 150 16.56 -25.74 14.09
N LEU A 151 16.66 -26.17 12.82
CA LEU A 151 16.74 -25.26 11.67
C LEU A 151 15.47 -24.40 11.57
N TYR A 152 14.28 -24.97 11.77
CA TYR A 152 13.04 -24.18 11.70
C TYR A 152 12.92 -23.15 12.83
N LYS A 153 13.51 -23.42 14.00
CA LYS A 153 13.60 -22.44 15.10
C LYS A 153 14.52 -21.28 14.72
N LEU A 154 15.72 -21.59 14.23
CA LEU A 154 16.68 -20.59 13.73
C LEU A 154 16.09 -19.73 12.60
N VAL A 155 15.37 -20.33 11.65
CA VAL A 155 14.68 -19.61 10.56
C VAL A 155 13.64 -18.63 11.10
N TRP A 156 12.87 -19.03 12.12
CA TRP A 156 11.89 -18.16 12.75
C TRP A 156 12.56 -16.96 13.43
N GLU A 157 13.53 -17.24 14.30
CA GLU A 157 14.28 -16.22 15.07
C GLU A 157 14.96 -15.21 14.13
N LYS A 158 15.69 -15.69 13.12
CA LYS A 158 16.35 -14.80 12.15
C LYS A 158 15.36 -14.01 11.29
N THR A 159 14.19 -14.58 10.96
CA THR A 159 13.15 -13.81 10.24
C THR A 159 12.61 -12.65 11.07
N ALA A 160 12.38 -12.85 12.38
CA ALA A 160 11.92 -11.80 13.28
C ALA A 160 13.01 -10.74 13.58
N GLU A 161 14.28 -11.14 13.66
CA GLU A 161 15.41 -10.20 13.74
C GLU A 161 15.54 -9.35 12.47
N THR A 162 15.64 -9.98 11.29
CA THR A 162 15.80 -9.27 10.00
C THR A 162 14.62 -8.38 9.66
N TYR A 163 13.39 -8.74 10.08
CA TYR A 163 12.22 -7.86 9.93
C TYR A 163 12.34 -6.57 10.75
N ARG A 164 12.78 -6.66 12.01
CA ARG A 164 12.93 -5.49 12.89
C ARG A 164 14.06 -4.58 12.41
N ASP A 165 15.21 -5.16 12.06
CA ASP A 165 16.36 -4.48 11.46
C ASP A 165 15.98 -3.73 10.17
N MET A 166 15.17 -4.35 9.30
CA MET A 166 14.58 -3.69 8.13
C MET A 166 13.70 -2.49 8.51
N VAL A 167 12.73 -2.68 9.42
CA VAL A 167 11.76 -1.64 9.82
C VAL A 167 12.46 -0.43 10.47
N GLU A 168 13.53 -0.69 11.22
CA GLU A 168 14.36 0.33 11.88
C GLU A 168 15.28 1.04 10.87
N THR A 169 16.09 0.31 10.10
CA THR A 169 17.04 0.87 9.13
C THR A 169 16.37 1.68 8.03
N GLU A 170 15.19 1.26 7.55
CA GLU A 170 14.42 1.98 6.54
C GLU A 170 13.54 3.12 7.14
N GLY A 171 13.57 3.28 8.46
CA GLY A 171 12.86 4.33 9.20
C GLY A 171 11.34 4.27 9.05
N TRP A 172 10.74 3.06 9.07
CA TRP A 172 9.30 2.89 8.83
C TRP A 172 8.45 3.39 10.00
N LYS A 173 8.89 3.18 11.25
CA LYS A 173 8.16 3.57 12.47
C LYS A 173 7.86 5.07 12.60
N CYS A 174 8.60 5.93 11.89
CA CYS A 174 8.45 7.39 11.94
C CYS A 174 7.61 7.95 10.78
N LYS A 175 6.85 7.10 10.07
CA LYS A 175 6.09 7.48 8.86
C LYS A 175 4.62 7.08 9.00
N GLU A 176 3.73 8.01 8.66
CA GLU A 176 2.27 7.77 8.62
C GLU A 176 1.88 6.72 7.57
N ALA A 177 2.66 6.59 6.49
CA ALA A 177 2.58 5.47 5.56
C ALA A 177 3.93 5.26 4.86
N VAL A 178 4.23 4.01 4.50
CA VAL A 178 5.43 3.65 3.74
C VAL A 178 5.06 3.31 2.30
N ASP A 179 5.42 4.18 1.37
CA ASP A 179 5.29 3.90 -0.06
C ASP A 179 6.49 3.10 -0.57
N ILE A 180 6.22 1.92 -1.11
CA ILE A 180 7.23 0.98 -1.61
C ILE A 180 6.96 0.72 -3.10
N PRO A 181 7.63 1.45 -4.02
CA PRO A 181 7.36 1.35 -5.47
C PRO A 181 7.58 -0.03 -6.07
N VAL A 182 8.47 -0.83 -5.44
CA VAL A 182 8.87 -2.17 -5.90
C VAL A 182 9.13 -3.04 -4.66
N VAL A 183 8.07 -3.47 -3.96
CA VAL A 183 8.19 -4.23 -2.67
C VAL A 183 8.97 -5.54 -2.78
N GLN A 184 9.13 -5.98 -4.02
CA GLN A 184 9.95 -7.08 -4.48
C GLN A 184 11.41 -7.02 -4.05
N LYS A 185 12.00 -5.82 -4.02
CA LYS A 185 13.38 -5.62 -3.61
C LYS A 185 13.59 -5.94 -2.13
N ILE A 186 12.57 -5.67 -1.32
CA ILE A 186 12.59 -5.80 0.13
C ILE A 186 12.43 -7.27 0.54
N THR A 187 11.40 -7.94 0.00
CA THR A 187 11.18 -9.37 0.24
C THR A 187 12.34 -10.24 -0.25
N LEU A 188 12.97 -9.90 -1.38
CA LEU A 188 14.16 -10.60 -1.86
C LEU A 188 15.35 -10.41 -0.94
N LYS A 189 15.64 -9.17 -0.53
CA LYS A 189 16.74 -8.86 0.40
C LYS A 189 16.56 -9.63 1.71
N LEU A 190 15.35 -9.64 2.28
CA LEU A 190 15.04 -10.45 3.46
C LEU A 190 15.28 -11.94 3.19
N ALA A 191 14.73 -12.50 2.10
CA ALA A 191 14.92 -13.92 1.78
C ALA A 191 16.39 -14.32 1.62
N PHE A 192 17.19 -13.43 1.03
CA PHE A 192 18.62 -13.59 0.85
C PHE A 192 19.42 -13.54 2.17
N LEU A 193 19.06 -12.64 3.10
CA LEU A 193 19.71 -12.59 4.42
C LEU A 193 19.40 -13.85 5.25
N ILE A 194 18.14 -14.32 5.23
CA ILE A 194 17.75 -15.56 5.91
C ILE A 194 18.44 -16.79 5.33
N ILE A 195 18.62 -16.89 4.01
CA ILE A 195 19.35 -18.02 3.41
C ILE A 195 20.85 -17.97 3.75
N CYS A 196 21.47 -16.78 3.80
CA CYS A 196 22.86 -16.62 4.22
C CYS A 196 23.05 -17.05 5.68
N SER A 197 22.16 -16.64 6.58
CA SER A 197 22.27 -16.94 8.00
C SER A 197 21.88 -18.37 8.36
N CYS A 198 20.68 -18.82 7.98
CA CYS A 198 20.17 -20.15 8.36
C CYS A 198 20.71 -21.29 7.49
N GLY A 199 21.14 -20.97 6.26
CA GLY A 199 21.67 -21.94 5.32
C GLY A 199 23.15 -22.23 5.52
N PHE A 200 23.95 -21.17 5.55
CA PHE A 200 25.41 -21.26 5.50
C PHE A 200 26.09 -20.79 6.81
N GLY A 201 25.34 -20.21 7.75
CA GLY A 201 25.84 -19.76 9.05
C GLY A 201 26.47 -18.36 9.06
N PHE A 202 26.15 -17.49 8.09
CA PHE A 202 26.76 -16.15 8.00
C PHE A 202 25.95 -15.07 8.76
N PRO A 203 26.59 -14.24 9.60
CA PRO A 203 25.94 -13.03 10.10
C PRO A 203 25.80 -12.02 8.95
N SER A 204 24.63 -11.39 8.84
CA SER A 204 24.35 -10.35 7.84
C SER A 204 23.20 -9.48 8.34
N ALA A 205 23.47 -8.19 8.53
CA ALA A 205 22.45 -7.19 8.90
C ALA A 205 21.83 -6.56 7.65
N TRP A 206 20.74 -5.81 7.82
CA TRP A 206 20.04 -5.15 6.73
C TRP A 206 20.88 -4.04 6.09
N ASP A 207 21.67 -3.31 6.86
CA ASP A 207 22.53 -2.23 6.41
C ASP A 207 23.79 -2.69 5.64
N THR A 208 24.13 -3.99 5.75
CA THR A 208 25.45 -4.50 5.40
C THR A 208 25.79 -4.18 3.93
N PRO A 209 26.87 -3.41 3.66
CA PRO A 209 27.12 -2.86 2.34
C PRO A 209 27.47 -3.96 1.32
N PRO A 210 27.06 -3.82 0.04
CA PRO A 210 27.30 -4.83 -1.00
C PRO A 210 28.78 -4.98 -1.40
N HIS A 211 29.67 -4.13 -0.89
CA HIS A 211 31.11 -4.16 -1.14
C HIS A 211 31.87 -4.05 0.18
N ALA A 212 32.94 -4.85 0.34
CA ALA A 212 33.87 -4.69 1.44
C ALA A 212 34.77 -3.46 1.20
N ALA A 213 35.26 -2.84 2.28
CA ALA A 213 36.10 -1.65 2.23
C ALA A 213 37.45 -1.86 1.50
N ASP A 214 37.87 -3.11 1.28
CA ASP A 214 39.08 -3.48 0.54
C ASP A 214 38.86 -3.66 -0.98
N GLY A 215 37.65 -3.37 -1.48
CA GLY A 215 37.27 -3.52 -2.89
C GLY A 215 37.12 -4.98 -3.34
N ARG A 216 37.24 -5.97 -2.45
CA ARG A 216 36.98 -7.36 -2.78
C ARG A 216 35.48 -7.63 -2.76
N MET A 217 34.99 -8.35 -3.78
CA MET A 217 33.59 -8.80 -3.87
C MET A 217 33.22 -9.66 -2.64
N PRO A 218 32.28 -9.24 -1.77
CA PRO A 218 31.85 -10.05 -0.63
C PRO A 218 31.22 -11.36 -1.09
N VAL A 219 31.17 -12.36 -0.21
CA VAL A 219 30.51 -13.66 -0.50
C VAL A 219 29.05 -13.44 -0.87
N GLN A 220 28.40 -12.46 -0.23
CA GLN A 220 27.02 -12.03 -0.48
C GLN A 220 26.83 -11.54 -1.93
N GLU A 221 27.64 -10.58 -2.38
CA GLU A 221 27.59 -10.08 -3.77
C GLU A 221 28.00 -11.17 -4.77
N THR A 222 28.90 -12.07 -4.37
CA THR A 222 29.29 -13.25 -5.17
C THR A 222 28.11 -14.21 -5.39
N LEU A 223 27.38 -14.57 -4.32
CA LEU A 223 26.17 -15.41 -4.36
C LEU A 223 25.10 -14.78 -5.25
N LYS A 224 24.85 -13.47 -5.07
CA LYS A 224 23.91 -12.67 -5.85
C LYS A 224 24.28 -12.69 -7.34
N ILE A 225 25.51 -12.35 -7.71
CA ILE A 225 25.97 -12.35 -9.12
C ILE A 225 25.86 -13.75 -9.77
N VAL A 226 26.09 -14.84 -9.01
CA VAL A 226 25.94 -16.20 -9.54
C VAL A 226 24.47 -16.60 -9.76
N ALA A 227 23.56 -16.22 -8.85
CA ALA A 227 22.12 -16.38 -9.06
C ALA A 227 21.64 -15.56 -10.27
N GLU A 228 22.11 -14.33 -10.38
CA GLU A 228 21.86 -13.35 -11.44
C GLU A 228 22.27 -13.84 -12.83
N THR A 229 23.44 -14.48 -12.93
CA THR A 229 24.04 -14.89 -14.22
C THR A 229 23.77 -16.35 -14.59
N ARG A 230 22.83 -17.00 -13.89
CA ARG A 230 22.53 -18.45 -13.96
C ARG A 230 22.42 -19.04 -15.37
N LEU A 231 21.74 -18.34 -16.29
CA LEU A 231 21.51 -18.84 -17.66
C LEU A 231 22.73 -18.69 -18.59
N LEU A 232 23.66 -17.77 -18.30
CA LEU A 232 24.76 -17.47 -19.23
C LEU A 232 25.53 -18.76 -19.59
N PRO A 233 25.99 -19.60 -18.66
CA PRO A 233 26.82 -20.76 -19.03
C PRO A 233 26.02 -21.97 -19.58
N LEU A 234 24.72 -21.83 -19.77
CA LEU A 234 23.87 -22.78 -20.51
C LEU A 234 23.69 -22.35 -21.98
N ILE A 235 23.60 -21.05 -22.24
CA ILE A 235 23.36 -20.48 -23.58
C ILE A 235 24.64 -19.95 -24.24
N VAL A 236 25.68 -19.67 -23.45
CA VAL A 236 26.97 -19.14 -23.90
C VAL A 236 28.01 -20.26 -23.96
N PRO A 237 28.63 -20.51 -25.13
CA PRO A 237 29.73 -21.47 -25.25
C PRO A 237 30.88 -21.17 -24.28
N LYS A 238 31.49 -22.22 -23.71
CA LYS A 238 32.56 -22.09 -22.70
C LYS A 238 33.69 -21.14 -23.11
N TRP A 239 34.09 -21.12 -24.38
CA TRP A 239 35.15 -20.24 -24.90
C TRP A 239 34.75 -18.75 -24.85
N LEU A 240 33.48 -18.41 -25.10
CA LEU A 240 32.99 -17.04 -25.10
C LEU A 240 32.99 -16.43 -23.69
N MET A 241 32.84 -17.25 -22.64
CA MET A 241 32.96 -16.84 -21.23
C MET A 241 34.35 -16.33 -20.83
N TYR A 242 35.38 -16.59 -21.65
CA TYR A 242 36.75 -16.10 -21.42
C TYR A 242 37.08 -14.80 -22.17
N LEU A 243 36.18 -14.30 -23.02
CA LEU A 243 36.38 -13.00 -23.68
C LEU A 243 36.36 -11.84 -22.66
N PRO A 244 37.04 -10.71 -22.95
CA PRO A 244 37.14 -9.55 -22.06
C PRO A 244 35.85 -8.71 -21.96
N ILE A 245 34.67 -9.33 -22.07
CA ILE A 245 33.37 -8.69 -21.92
C ILE A 245 33.07 -8.52 -20.42
N PRO A 246 32.84 -7.30 -19.90
CA PRO A 246 32.73 -7.06 -18.46
C PRO A 246 31.72 -7.95 -17.73
N ARG A 247 30.52 -8.17 -18.31
CA ARG A 247 29.49 -9.04 -17.72
C ARG A 247 29.92 -10.51 -17.64
N LEU A 248 30.55 -11.04 -18.70
CA LEU A 248 31.02 -12.44 -18.71
C LEU A 248 32.20 -12.65 -17.75
N ARG A 249 33.13 -11.68 -17.69
CA ARG A 249 34.25 -11.67 -16.75
C ARG A 249 33.75 -11.65 -15.29
N THR A 250 32.78 -10.79 -14.98
CA THR A 250 32.19 -10.69 -13.63
C THR A 250 31.46 -11.98 -13.24
N ALA A 251 30.64 -12.53 -14.14
CA ALA A 251 29.96 -13.82 -13.94
C ALA A 251 30.94 -14.98 -13.68
N ARG A 252 32.05 -15.03 -14.43
CA ARG A 252 33.09 -16.05 -14.29
C ARG A 252 33.84 -15.92 -12.96
N LEU A 253 34.33 -14.71 -12.63
CA LEU A 253 35.08 -14.46 -11.40
C LEU A 253 34.23 -14.71 -10.14
N ALA A 254 32.95 -14.31 -10.15
CA ALA A 254 32.05 -14.61 -9.05
C ALA A 254 31.87 -16.13 -8.87
N ARG A 255 31.68 -16.87 -9.97
CA ARG A 255 31.55 -18.34 -9.91
C ARG A 255 32.81 -19.05 -9.42
N GLU A 256 34.00 -18.58 -9.79
CA GLU A 256 35.27 -19.10 -9.30
C GLU A 256 35.43 -18.84 -7.80
N ARG A 257 35.22 -17.60 -7.36
CA ARG A 257 35.30 -17.20 -5.95
C ARG A 257 34.33 -17.99 -5.07
N LEU A 258 33.10 -18.18 -5.53
CA LEU A 258 32.07 -18.92 -4.80
C LEU A 258 32.39 -20.42 -4.67
N ARG A 259 33.05 -21.01 -5.67
CA ARG A 259 33.49 -22.41 -5.61
C ARG A 259 34.56 -22.62 -4.56
N ASN A 260 35.60 -21.79 -4.57
CA ASN A 260 36.70 -21.87 -3.61
C ASN A 260 36.15 -21.70 -2.19
N PHE A 261 35.29 -20.69 -2.00
CA PHE A 261 34.62 -20.44 -0.74
C PHE A 261 33.79 -21.64 -0.25
N MET A 262 32.96 -22.25 -1.09
CA MET A 262 32.19 -23.43 -0.69
C MET A 262 33.09 -24.62 -0.28
N GLN A 263 34.24 -24.80 -0.95
CA GLN A 263 35.20 -25.85 -0.60
C GLN A 263 35.89 -25.56 0.75
N GLU A 264 36.30 -24.31 1.00
CA GLU A 264 36.82 -23.87 2.30
C GLU A 264 35.80 -24.11 3.43
N GLN A 265 34.51 -23.79 3.19
CA GLN A 265 33.44 -24.01 4.15
C GLN A 265 33.15 -25.49 4.44
N VAL A 266 33.25 -26.40 3.45
CA VAL A 266 33.16 -27.86 3.72
C VAL A 266 34.25 -28.29 4.71
N VAL A 267 35.49 -27.82 4.54
CA VAL A 267 36.61 -28.15 5.42
C VAL A 267 36.40 -27.57 6.83
N GLU A 268 36.00 -26.30 6.93
CA GLU A 268 35.72 -25.64 8.22
C GLU A 268 34.60 -26.35 8.99
N ARG A 269 33.45 -26.63 8.35
CA ARG A 269 32.33 -27.33 9.03
C ARG A 269 32.69 -28.76 9.44
N LYS A 270 33.49 -29.48 8.65
CA LYS A 270 34.01 -30.81 9.06
C LYS A 270 34.84 -30.72 10.34
N ALA A 271 35.67 -29.68 10.49
CA ALA A 271 36.47 -29.46 11.70
C ALA A 271 35.58 -29.07 12.91
N LEU A 272 34.58 -28.21 12.72
CA LEU A 272 33.63 -27.84 13.78
C LEU A 272 32.83 -29.05 14.30
N VAL A 273 32.27 -29.87 13.40
CA VAL A 273 31.54 -31.09 13.79
C VAL A 273 32.46 -32.10 14.50
N ALA A 274 33.72 -32.25 14.05
CA ALA A 274 34.70 -33.09 14.73
C ALA A 274 35.10 -32.56 16.12
N ALA A 275 35.04 -31.24 16.33
CA ALA A 275 35.27 -30.59 17.63
C ALA A 275 34.01 -30.54 18.54
N GLY A 276 32.85 -30.97 18.04
CA GLY A 276 31.57 -30.94 18.77
C GLY A 276 30.78 -29.63 18.70
N ASP A 277 31.25 -28.61 17.96
CA ASP A 277 30.48 -27.37 17.69
C ASP A 277 29.43 -27.65 16.59
N ILE A 278 28.27 -28.14 17.01
CA ILE A 278 27.16 -28.49 16.11
C ILE A 278 26.16 -27.32 16.04
N ARG A 279 26.43 -26.42 15.09
CA ARG A 279 25.54 -25.31 14.75
C ARG A 279 24.25 -25.80 14.08
N ALA A 280 23.17 -25.05 14.26
CA ALA A 280 21.84 -25.39 13.76
C ALA A 280 21.61 -25.03 12.28
N ASP A 281 22.60 -24.46 11.59
CA ASP A 281 22.49 -24.12 10.17
C ASP A 281 22.47 -25.37 9.27
N ALA A 282 21.84 -25.24 8.10
CA ALA A 282 21.60 -26.38 7.22
C ALA A 282 22.89 -27.03 6.70
N PHE A 283 23.98 -26.27 6.53
CA PHE A 283 25.24 -26.79 6.02
C PHE A 283 25.99 -27.59 7.10
N THR A 284 26.13 -27.07 8.32
CA THR A 284 26.71 -27.81 9.44
C THR A 284 25.95 -29.10 9.71
N MET A 285 24.61 -29.04 9.70
CA MET A 285 23.76 -30.23 9.87
C MET A 285 23.88 -31.24 8.71
N LEU A 286 24.10 -30.79 7.46
CA LEU A 286 24.35 -31.67 6.31
C LEU A 286 25.70 -32.39 6.43
N VAL A 287 26.75 -31.69 6.86
CA VAL A 287 28.08 -32.28 7.07
C VAL A 287 28.01 -33.34 8.17
N LYS A 288 27.32 -33.05 9.27
CA LYS A 288 27.04 -34.01 10.35
C LYS A 288 26.30 -35.26 9.83
N ALA A 289 25.19 -35.08 9.13
CA ALA A 289 24.39 -36.20 8.60
C ALA A 289 25.20 -37.13 7.68
N ASN A 290 26.09 -36.58 6.85
CA ASN A 290 26.97 -37.38 6.00
C ASN A 290 28.06 -38.14 6.77
N GLN A 291 28.56 -37.59 7.89
CA GLN A 291 29.51 -38.28 8.77
C GLN A 291 28.82 -39.42 9.54
N GLU A 292 27.57 -39.23 9.98
CA GLU A 292 26.78 -40.27 10.67
C GLU A 292 26.35 -41.42 9.72
N GLU A 293 26.08 -41.14 8.43
CA GLU A 293 25.68 -42.15 7.43
C GLU A 293 26.87 -42.88 6.76
N SER A 294 28.10 -42.62 7.22
CA SER A 294 29.38 -43.07 6.63
C SER A 294 29.54 -44.60 6.49
N GLY A 295 28.73 -45.40 7.18
CA GLY A 295 28.75 -46.86 7.10
C GLY A 295 28.07 -47.51 5.88
N LYS A 296 27.39 -46.76 4.99
CA LYS A 296 26.76 -47.35 3.78
C LYS A 296 27.20 -46.74 2.45
N TYR A 297 27.09 -45.42 2.23
CA TYR A 297 27.61 -44.75 1.02
C TYR A 297 27.85 -43.24 1.27
N PRO A 298 29.06 -42.80 1.67
CA PRO A 298 29.32 -41.38 1.91
C PRO A 298 29.17 -40.52 0.64
N LEU A 299 28.89 -39.23 0.84
CA LEU A 299 29.04 -38.19 -0.18
C LEU A 299 30.48 -37.68 -0.19
N ASN A 300 31.03 -37.41 -1.37
CA ASN A 300 32.33 -36.76 -1.51
C ASN A 300 32.25 -35.24 -1.32
N ASP A 301 33.39 -34.55 -1.26
CA ASP A 301 33.44 -33.11 -0.93
C ASP A 301 32.81 -32.23 -2.01
N ASP A 302 32.94 -32.60 -3.28
CA ASP A 302 32.23 -31.94 -4.38
C ASP A 302 30.73 -32.27 -4.34
N GLU A 303 30.29 -33.45 -3.89
CA GLU A 303 28.88 -33.80 -3.63
C GLU A 303 28.31 -33.07 -2.41
N LEU A 304 29.11 -32.86 -1.36
CA LEU A 304 28.74 -32.07 -0.18
C LEU A 304 28.61 -30.59 -0.51
N ALA A 305 29.61 -30.02 -1.18
CA ALA A 305 29.49 -28.69 -1.78
C ALA A 305 28.30 -28.67 -2.77
N SER A 306 28.13 -29.72 -3.59
CA SER A 306 27.00 -29.93 -4.50
C SER A 306 25.71 -30.44 -3.81
N LEU A 307 25.59 -30.27 -2.49
CA LEU A 307 24.32 -30.38 -1.77
C LEU A 307 24.11 -29.17 -0.84
N ALA A 308 25.18 -28.60 -0.30
CA ALA A 308 25.23 -27.29 0.36
C ALA A 308 25.19 -26.09 -0.59
N PHE A 309 25.27 -26.28 -1.92
CA PHE A 309 25.21 -25.24 -2.95
C PHE A 309 24.15 -25.47 -4.05
N PRO A 310 23.63 -26.70 -4.27
CA PRO A 310 22.52 -26.98 -5.19
C PRO A 310 21.44 -27.92 -4.63
N GLY A 311 21.60 -28.46 -3.43
CA GLY A 311 20.50 -28.54 -2.46
C GLY A 311 20.34 -27.21 -1.69
N PHE A 312 21.16 -26.21 -2.02
CA PHE A 312 21.17 -24.85 -1.48
C PHE A 312 21.59 -23.82 -2.56
N ASN A 313 21.11 -24.00 -3.78
CA ASN A 313 21.29 -22.98 -4.82
C ASN A 313 20.49 -21.75 -4.37
N PRO A 314 21.09 -20.54 -4.31
CA PRO A 314 20.34 -19.30 -4.12
C PRO A 314 19.49 -18.94 -5.37
N ALA A 315 19.47 -19.80 -6.38
CA ALA A 315 18.24 -20.15 -7.08
C ALA A 315 17.55 -21.36 -6.40
N ASP A 316 17.77 -22.64 -6.74
CA ASP A 316 16.81 -23.74 -6.42
C ASP A 316 16.26 -23.94 -4.99
N THR A 317 16.96 -23.58 -3.90
CA THR A 317 16.37 -23.60 -2.52
C THR A 317 15.86 -22.25 -2.06
N VAL A 318 16.42 -21.18 -2.63
CA VAL A 318 15.81 -19.86 -2.66
C VAL A 318 14.53 -19.95 -3.49
N LEU A 319 14.47 -20.18 -4.81
CA LEU A 319 13.30 -20.55 -5.64
C LEU A 319 12.25 -21.50 -5.03
N ARG A 320 12.63 -22.31 -4.02
CA ARG A 320 11.70 -23.13 -3.24
C ARG A 320 11.27 -22.46 -1.91
N SER A 321 12.14 -21.78 -1.16
CA SER A 321 11.74 -20.95 0.01
C SER A 321 11.04 -19.64 -0.37
N GLU A 322 11.42 -19.12 -1.52
CA GLU A 322 10.89 -18.01 -2.28
C GLU A 322 9.47 -18.25 -2.83
N MET A 323 8.70 -19.22 -2.35
CA MET A 323 7.24 -19.16 -2.54
C MET A 323 6.59 -17.90 -1.91
N PHE A 324 7.41 -17.03 -1.30
CA PHE A 324 7.07 -15.65 -0.97
C PHE A 324 7.87 -14.55 -1.71
N SER A 325 8.92 -14.91 -2.46
CA SER A 325 9.86 -13.96 -3.07
C SER A 325 10.43 -14.39 -4.44
N SER A 326 9.86 -15.41 -5.10
CA SER A 326 10.49 -16.09 -6.25
C SER A 326 10.20 -15.36 -7.52
N SER A 327 10.84 -14.22 -7.67
CA SER A 327 11.95 -14.23 -8.61
C SER A 327 12.90 -13.06 -8.37
N CYS A 328 14.11 -13.19 -8.86
CA CYS A 328 15.08 -12.17 -9.24
C CYS A 328 16.27 -13.03 -9.64
N SER A 329 16.68 -13.13 -10.90
CA SER A 329 17.30 -12.07 -11.70
C SER A 329 18.15 -12.79 -12.80
N GLN A 330 19.06 -12.19 -13.58
CA GLN A 330 19.23 -10.84 -14.15
C GLN A 330 19.01 -10.97 -15.69
N VAL A 331 19.17 -10.01 -16.61
CA VAL A 331 19.63 -8.60 -16.59
C VAL A 331 18.54 -7.74 -17.26
N THR A 332 18.68 -6.41 -17.25
CA THR A 332 17.76 -5.45 -17.91
C THR A 332 16.31 -5.54 -17.43
N LYS A 333 15.99 -4.70 -16.42
CA LYS A 333 14.68 -4.52 -15.75
C LYS A 333 14.27 -5.67 -14.81
N PRO A 334 14.29 -5.49 -13.47
CA PRO A 334 13.99 -6.55 -12.48
C PRO A 334 12.61 -6.41 -11.78
N PRO A 335 11.69 -7.39 -11.95
CA PRO A 335 10.41 -7.48 -11.22
C PRO A 335 10.47 -8.18 -9.83
N HIS A 336 9.28 -8.70 -9.39
CA HIS A 336 8.98 -9.98 -8.68
C HIS A 336 8.56 -10.04 -7.16
N THR A 337 7.25 -10.06 -6.81
CA THR A 337 6.69 -10.56 -5.50
C THR A 337 5.16 -10.48 -5.50
N PRO A 338 4.39 -11.58 -5.26
CA PRO A 338 2.98 -11.58 -5.62
C PRO A 338 1.94 -11.60 -4.47
N LEU A 339 2.32 -11.79 -3.20
CA LEU A 339 1.28 -11.81 -2.14
C LEU A 339 0.80 -10.41 -1.74
N LEU A 340 1.72 -9.47 -1.50
CA LEU A 340 1.37 -8.08 -1.22
C LEU A 340 0.61 -7.44 -2.40
N ARG A 341 0.78 -7.99 -3.62
CA ARG A 341 -0.08 -7.70 -4.78
C ARG A 341 -1.51 -8.15 -4.57
N LEU A 342 -1.72 -9.42 -4.23
CA LEU A 342 -3.07 -9.94 -4.07
C LEU A 342 -3.82 -9.31 -2.89
N LEU A 343 -3.09 -8.93 -1.84
CA LEU A 343 -3.66 -8.17 -0.70
C LEU A 343 -4.12 -6.76 -1.11
N ALA A 344 -3.42 -6.15 -2.09
CA ALA A 344 -3.70 -4.83 -2.63
C ALA A 344 -4.71 -4.81 -3.80
N SER A 345 -4.83 -5.90 -4.58
CA SER A 345 -5.48 -5.88 -5.90
C SER A 345 -7.02 -5.96 -5.91
N TRP A 346 -7.71 -6.19 -4.80
CA TRP A 346 -9.13 -6.58 -4.82
C TRP A 346 -10.02 -5.78 -3.84
N PRO A 347 -11.32 -5.59 -4.11
CA PRO A 347 -12.23 -4.88 -3.20
C PRO A 347 -12.53 -5.59 -1.87
N SER A 348 -12.56 -6.93 -1.83
CA SER A 348 -12.91 -7.70 -0.61
C SER A 348 -11.77 -7.80 0.42
N THR A 349 -10.60 -7.25 0.13
CA THR A 349 -9.38 -7.64 0.83
C THR A 349 -9.17 -6.96 2.18
N MET A 350 -9.86 -5.85 2.47
CA MET A 350 -9.80 -5.23 3.80
C MET A 350 -10.45 -6.13 4.86
N LYS A 351 -11.58 -6.79 4.53
CA LYS A 351 -12.20 -7.84 5.36
C LYS A 351 -11.26 -9.03 5.55
N SER A 352 -10.60 -9.48 4.48
CA SER A 352 -9.65 -10.61 4.54
C SER A 352 -8.34 -10.28 5.28
N GLN A 353 -7.85 -9.03 5.23
CA GLN A 353 -6.70 -8.57 6.02
C GLN A 353 -7.08 -8.48 7.51
N LYS A 354 -8.28 -7.96 7.83
CA LYS A 354 -8.79 -7.92 9.21
C LYS A 354 -8.97 -9.33 9.81
N GLU A 355 -9.63 -10.26 9.09
CA GLU A 355 -9.73 -11.68 9.51
C GLU A 355 -8.37 -12.34 9.80
N VAL A 356 -7.30 -11.89 9.11
CA VAL A 356 -5.93 -12.36 9.33
C VAL A 356 -5.33 -11.72 10.58
N LEU A 357 -5.47 -10.41 10.75
CA LEU A 357 -5.03 -9.66 11.93
C LEU A 357 -5.71 -10.16 13.20
N ASP A 358 -7.04 -10.27 13.22
CA ASP A 358 -7.82 -10.78 14.35
C ASP A 358 -7.32 -12.17 14.77
N GLN A 359 -6.95 -13.02 13.79
CA GLN A 359 -6.41 -14.33 14.09
C GLN A 359 -4.97 -14.29 14.63
N ILE A 360 -4.13 -13.37 14.12
CA ILE A 360 -2.77 -13.14 14.65
C ILE A 360 -2.87 -12.70 16.11
N ILE A 361 -3.72 -11.72 16.43
CA ILE A 361 -3.98 -11.23 17.79
C ILE A 361 -4.48 -12.38 18.68
N SER A 362 -5.45 -13.19 18.23
CA SER A 362 -6.01 -14.30 19.02
C SER A 362 -5.01 -15.41 19.39
N VAL A 363 -3.90 -15.54 18.63
CA VAL A 363 -2.87 -16.57 18.85
C VAL A 363 -1.64 -16.00 19.57
N VAL A 364 -1.22 -14.81 19.15
CA VAL A 364 0.04 -14.19 19.59
C VAL A 364 -0.19 -13.24 20.77
N GLY A 365 -1.31 -12.53 20.81
CA GLY A 365 -1.50 -11.35 21.64
C GLY A 365 -0.85 -10.10 21.02
N HIS A 366 -0.94 -8.96 21.72
CA HIS A 366 -0.33 -7.70 21.30
C HIS A 366 1.10 -7.53 21.84
N ASP A 367 1.38 -8.03 23.05
CA ASP A 367 2.57 -7.63 23.84
C ASP A 367 3.82 -8.47 23.59
N ARG A 368 3.72 -9.54 22.79
CA ARG A 368 4.85 -10.43 22.48
C ARG A 368 5.05 -10.61 20.99
N ASP A 369 6.30 -10.87 20.61
CA ASP A 369 6.59 -11.37 19.27
C ASP A 369 6.13 -12.84 19.11
N PRO A 370 5.71 -13.22 17.89
CA PRO A 370 5.26 -14.57 17.61
C PRO A 370 6.47 -15.52 17.61
N THR A 371 6.23 -16.78 17.98
CA THR A 371 7.26 -17.83 18.11
C THR A 371 6.98 -19.01 17.18
N LEU A 372 7.94 -19.93 17.05
CA LEU A 372 7.73 -21.15 16.25
C LEU A 372 6.58 -22.04 16.79
N GLU A 373 6.22 -21.95 18.07
CA GLU A 373 5.11 -22.73 18.63
C GLU A 373 3.76 -22.25 18.07
N ASP A 374 3.63 -20.94 17.86
CA ASP A 374 2.47 -20.26 17.27
C ASP A 374 2.24 -20.65 15.80
N TYR A 375 3.28 -21.08 15.07
CA TYR A 375 3.17 -21.59 13.69
C TYR A 375 2.08 -22.65 13.53
N SER A 376 1.90 -23.49 14.55
CA SER A 376 0.90 -24.54 14.55
C SER A 376 -0.53 -24.03 14.77
N ASN A 377 -0.71 -22.81 15.27
CA ASN A 377 -2.00 -22.20 15.59
C ASN A 377 -2.39 -21.10 14.58
N LEU A 378 -1.43 -20.47 13.90
CA LEU A 378 -1.61 -19.55 12.74
C LEU A 378 -2.13 -20.27 11.46
N LYS A 379 -2.82 -21.41 11.61
CA LYS A 379 -3.29 -22.29 10.53
C LYS A 379 -4.28 -21.63 9.57
N LYS A 380 -5.13 -20.67 10.02
CA LYS A 380 -6.11 -20.01 9.14
C LYS A 380 -5.40 -18.96 8.27
N SER A 381 -4.80 -17.93 8.87
CA SER A 381 -4.17 -16.80 8.19
C SER A 381 -3.16 -17.20 7.13
N LEU A 382 -2.30 -18.19 7.42
CA LEU A 382 -1.19 -18.48 6.55
C LEU A 382 -1.43 -19.55 5.48
N ARG A 383 -2.24 -20.57 5.78
CA ARG A 383 -2.67 -21.51 4.73
C ARG A 383 -3.52 -20.78 3.69
N ARG A 384 -4.29 -19.76 4.10
CA ARG A 384 -5.05 -18.85 3.22
C ARG A 384 -4.15 -18.13 2.22
N SER A 385 -3.15 -17.39 2.72
CA SER A 385 -2.26 -16.59 1.87
C SER A 385 -1.39 -17.47 0.95
N THR A 386 -0.72 -18.48 1.50
CA THR A 386 0.26 -19.28 0.73
C THR A 386 -0.41 -20.24 -0.28
N LYS A 387 -1.56 -20.85 0.03
CA LYS A 387 -2.22 -21.78 -0.91
C LYS A 387 -2.96 -21.07 -2.03
N LEU A 388 -3.60 -19.94 -1.73
CA LEU A 388 -4.21 -19.08 -2.75
C LEU A 388 -3.16 -18.56 -3.74
N HIS A 389 -1.96 -18.23 -3.27
CA HIS A 389 -0.85 -17.82 -4.12
C HIS A 389 -0.54 -18.85 -5.24
N ALA A 390 -0.59 -20.15 -4.92
CA ALA A 390 -0.33 -21.22 -5.89
C ALA A 390 -1.42 -21.40 -6.96
N CYS A 391 -2.67 -20.95 -6.74
CA CYS A 391 -3.67 -20.91 -7.82
C CYS A 391 -3.20 -19.99 -8.97
N PHE A 392 -2.45 -18.93 -8.65
CA PHE A 392 -2.09 -17.87 -9.58
C PHE A 392 -0.61 -17.84 -9.95
N VAL A 393 0.30 -18.41 -9.15
CA VAL A 393 1.73 -18.45 -9.44
C VAL A 393 2.39 -19.72 -8.89
N THR A 394 2.67 -20.68 -9.77
CA THR A 394 3.44 -21.89 -9.43
C THR A 394 4.91 -21.71 -9.81
N ALA A 395 5.82 -21.68 -8.83
CA ALA A 395 7.26 -21.49 -9.08
C ALA A 395 7.83 -22.60 -9.99
N GLY A 396 7.62 -23.87 -9.62
CA GLY A 396 7.86 -25.04 -10.47
C GLY A 396 6.71 -25.26 -11.44
N HIS A 397 6.72 -24.55 -12.57
CA HIS A 397 5.63 -24.52 -13.54
C HIS A 397 5.41 -25.83 -14.32
N VAL A 398 6.45 -26.66 -14.47
CA VAL A 398 6.36 -27.99 -15.10
C VAL A 398 7.17 -29.07 -14.36
N LEU A 399 6.78 -30.33 -14.54
CA LEU A 399 7.62 -31.51 -14.28
C LEU A 399 7.73 -32.37 -15.53
N ILE A 400 8.93 -32.48 -16.09
CA ILE A 400 9.21 -33.24 -17.32
C ILE A 400 9.70 -34.65 -16.97
N ARG A 401 9.12 -35.67 -17.61
CA ARG A 401 9.55 -37.07 -17.55
C ARG A 401 9.60 -37.67 -18.95
N GLU A 402 10.41 -38.71 -19.11
CA GLU A 402 10.55 -39.50 -20.34
C GLU A 402 10.43 -40.98 -19.98
N ALA A 403 9.65 -41.73 -20.78
CA ALA A 403 9.51 -43.18 -20.62
C ALA A 403 10.80 -43.90 -21.02
N ILE A 404 11.39 -44.70 -20.14
CA ILE A 404 12.65 -45.44 -20.43
C ILE A 404 12.40 -46.82 -21.08
N GLU A 405 11.16 -47.28 -21.07
CA GLU A 405 10.63 -48.53 -21.61
C GLU A 405 9.16 -48.28 -22.03
N ASP A 406 8.56 -49.24 -22.74
CA ASP A 406 7.15 -49.14 -23.11
C ASP A 406 6.28 -49.38 -21.86
N THR A 407 5.25 -48.56 -21.64
CA THR A 407 4.48 -48.58 -20.37
C THR A 407 3.04 -48.13 -20.59
N ASP A 408 2.08 -48.81 -19.96
CA ASP A 408 0.68 -48.38 -19.98
C ASP A 408 0.40 -47.39 -18.84
N LEU A 409 -0.24 -46.26 -19.18
CA LEU A 409 -0.72 -45.28 -18.20
C LEU A 409 -2.25 -45.19 -18.20
N THR A 410 -2.83 -44.99 -17.02
CA THR A 410 -4.26 -44.80 -16.86
C THR A 410 -4.59 -43.30 -16.84
N PHE A 411 -5.39 -42.85 -17.79
CA PHE A 411 -5.87 -41.47 -17.90
C PHE A 411 -7.35 -41.43 -17.49
N PRO A 412 -7.82 -40.47 -16.68
CA PRO A 412 -9.25 -40.25 -16.53
C PRO A 412 -9.88 -39.77 -17.85
N ASN A 413 -11.19 -40.00 -17.97
CA ASN A 413 -12.00 -39.42 -19.04
C ASN A 413 -12.13 -37.89 -18.85
N PRO A 414 -12.52 -37.12 -19.89
CA PRO A 414 -12.70 -35.67 -19.82
C PRO A 414 -13.54 -35.18 -18.62
N VAL A 415 -13.36 -33.91 -18.23
CA VAL A 415 -14.08 -33.33 -17.10
C VAL A 415 -15.59 -33.35 -17.36
N GLY A 416 -16.34 -34.10 -16.54
CA GLY A 416 -17.78 -34.33 -16.71
C GLY A 416 -18.13 -35.77 -17.11
N GLU A 417 -17.16 -36.57 -17.53
CA GLU A 417 -17.33 -38.01 -17.84
C GLU A 417 -16.74 -38.89 -16.73
N GLU A 418 -17.46 -39.96 -16.36
CA GLU A 418 -16.96 -40.96 -15.41
C GLU A 418 -16.04 -41.98 -16.08
N GLY A 419 -15.12 -42.55 -15.29
CA GLY A 419 -14.24 -43.65 -15.69
C GLY A 419 -12.83 -43.23 -16.14
N HIS A 420 -12.08 -44.25 -16.59
CA HIS A 420 -10.68 -44.12 -17.01
C HIS A 420 -10.41 -44.96 -18.26
N ARG A 421 -9.40 -44.55 -19.03
CA ARG A 421 -8.88 -45.23 -20.22
C ARG A 421 -7.39 -45.56 -20.02
N ALA A 422 -7.00 -46.79 -20.33
CA ALA A 422 -5.59 -47.18 -20.42
C ALA A 422 -5.03 -46.75 -21.79
N VAL A 423 -3.84 -46.15 -21.81
CA VAL A 423 -3.15 -45.74 -23.03
C VAL A 423 -1.70 -46.21 -22.97
N HIS A 424 -1.30 -46.93 -24.02
CA HIS A 424 0.07 -47.40 -24.19
C HIS A 424 1.01 -46.23 -24.53
N ILE A 425 2.08 -46.07 -23.75
CA ILE A 425 3.10 -45.03 -23.91
C ILE A 425 4.41 -45.68 -24.37
N PRO A 426 4.85 -45.44 -25.62
CA PRO A 426 6.12 -45.94 -26.11
C PRO A 426 7.33 -45.33 -25.40
N LYS A 427 8.42 -46.10 -25.32
CA LYS A 427 9.75 -45.66 -24.89
C LYS A 427 10.19 -44.40 -25.63
N GLY A 428 10.79 -43.47 -24.89
CA GLY A 428 11.22 -42.16 -25.37
C GLY A 428 10.11 -41.11 -25.44
N THR A 429 8.85 -41.47 -25.14
CA THR A 429 7.77 -40.47 -25.04
C THR A 429 8.00 -39.55 -23.85
N GLN A 430 8.04 -38.24 -24.11
CA GLN A 430 8.10 -37.23 -23.07
C GLN A 430 6.68 -36.88 -22.57
N ILE A 431 6.52 -36.84 -21.25
CA ILE A 431 5.29 -36.41 -20.56
C ILE A 431 5.65 -35.25 -19.64
N THR A 432 4.93 -34.13 -19.80
CA THR A 432 5.09 -32.92 -19.01
C THR A 432 3.84 -32.70 -18.17
N LEU A 433 3.97 -32.75 -16.84
CA LEU A 433 2.92 -32.31 -15.94
C LEU A 433 2.96 -30.78 -15.84
N ASP A 434 1.91 -30.12 -16.31
CA ASP A 434 1.71 -28.67 -16.24
C ASP A 434 1.09 -28.30 -14.89
N MET A 435 1.93 -27.77 -14.02
CA MET A 435 1.58 -27.47 -12.64
C MET A 435 0.82 -26.14 -12.50
N ILE A 436 0.77 -25.34 -13.57
CA ILE A 436 -0.12 -24.17 -13.69
C ILE A 436 -1.49 -24.66 -14.18
N GLY A 437 -1.52 -25.47 -15.24
CA GLY A 437 -2.74 -26.10 -15.75
C GLY A 437 -3.51 -26.85 -14.66
N ALA A 438 -2.82 -27.63 -13.83
CA ALA A 438 -3.41 -28.35 -12.70
C ALA A 438 -4.03 -27.45 -11.62
N GLN A 439 -3.47 -26.26 -11.38
CA GLN A 439 -4.02 -25.27 -10.43
C GLN A 439 -5.24 -24.53 -10.98
N TYR A 440 -5.42 -24.52 -12.30
CA TYR A 440 -6.62 -24.01 -12.97
C TYR A 440 -7.63 -25.10 -13.37
N ASN A 441 -7.42 -26.36 -12.95
CA ASN A 441 -8.25 -27.49 -13.35
C ASN A 441 -9.51 -27.59 -12.46
N PRO A 442 -10.73 -27.45 -13.03
CA PRO A 442 -11.98 -27.48 -12.28
C PRO A 442 -12.28 -28.83 -11.61
N ARG A 443 -11.64 -29.94 -12.02
CA ARG A 443 -11.72 -31.24 -11.32
C ARG A 443 -11.18 -31.16 -9.88
N TYR A 444 -10.19 -30.31 -9.64
CA TYR A 444 -9.47 -30.21 -8.37
C TYR A 444 -9.67 -28.86 -7.66
N VAL A 445 -9.99 -27.80 -8.42
CA VAL A 445 -10.10 -26.42 -7.94
C VAL A 445 -11.41 -25.81 -8.42
N ASP A 446 -12.43 -25.85 -7.57
CA ASP A 446 -13.71 -25.15 -7.77
C ASP A 446 -13.50 -23.64 -7.98
N GLU A 447 -14.14 -23.02 -8.99
CA GLU A 447 -13.92 -21.62 -9.38
C GLU A 447 -12.44 -21.17 -9.45
N PRO A 448 -11.61 -21.75 -10.34
CA PRO A 448 -10.16 -21.54 -10.32
C PRO A 448 -9.73 -20.11 -10.72
N GLY A 449 -10.62 -19.32 -11.34
CA GLY A 449 -10.40 -17.91 -11.62
C GLY A 449 -10.67 -16.97 -10.44
N THR A 450 -11.33 -17.44 -9.38
CA THR A 450 -11.85 -16.60 -8.29
C THR A 450 -10.94 -16.65 -7.04
N TYR A 451 -10.80 -15.50 -6.38
CA TYR A 451 -10.20 -15.39 -5.04
C TYR A 451 -11.10 -16.09 -4.00
N LYS A 452 -10.76 -17.33 -3.61
CA LYS A 452 -11.56 -18.13 -2.65
C LYS A 452 -10.65 -18.85 -1.64
N PRO A 453 -10.11 -18.16 -0.62
CA PRO A 453 -9.21 -18.76 0.38
C PRO A 453 -9.88 -19.90 1.16
N SER A 454 -11.21 -19.86 1.30
CA SER A 454 -12.05 -20.88 1.94
C SER A 454 -11.94 -22.28 1.34
N ARG A 455 -11.63 -22.38 0.05
CA ARG A 455 -11.36 -23.65 -0.63
C ARG A 455 -10.22 -24.47 0.02
N TRP A 456 -9.33 -23.79 0.74
CA TRP A 456 -8.15 -24.39 1.36
C TRP A 456 -8.33 -24.78 2.84
N TYR A 457 -9.51 -24.55 3.42
CA TYR A 457 -9.83 -24.88 4.81
C TYR A 457 -9.99 -26.41 4.98
N GLY A 458 -9.70 -26.93 6.17
CA GLY A 458 -9.75 -28.37 6.46
C GLY A 458 -8.65 -29.23 5.81
N LEU A 459 -8.11 -28.83 4.64
CA LEU A 459 -7.11 -29.62 3.92
C LEU A 459 -5.78 -29.76 4.70
N PRO A 460 -5.14 -30.95 4.65
CA PRO A 460 -3.82 -31.20 5.24
C PRO A 460 -2.74 -30.19 4.84
N ALA A 461 -1.67 -30.14 5.64
CA ALA A 461 -0.54 -29.23 5.45
C ALA A 461 0.28 -29.58 4.18
N ASP A 462 0.34 -30.87 3.89
CA ASP A 462 1.11 -31.59 2.89
C ASP A 462 0.34 -31.87 1.59
N SER A 463 -1.00 -31.91 1.64
CA SER A 463 -1.96 -32.05 0.52
C SER A 463 -1.41 -31.75 -0.89
N ASP A 464 -1.43 -32.77 -1.77
CA ASP A 464 -0.99 -32.71 -3.18
C ASP A 464 -1.73 -31.67 -4.04
N LEU A 465 -2.93 -31.22 -3.63
CA LEU A 465 -3.65 -30.12 -4.29
C LEU A 465 -2.85 -28.80 -4.31
N PHE A 466 -1.83 -28.67 -3.44
CA PHE A 466 -0.93 -27.51 -3.39
C PHE A 466 0.38 -27.83 -4.13
N THR A 467 0.37 -27.65 -5.45
CA THR A 467 1.41 -28.15 -6.36
C THR A 467 2.69 -27.31 -6.39
N ALA A 468 2.69 -26.10 -5.83
CA ALA A 468 3.78 -25.14 -5.99
C ALA A 468 5.10 -25.52 -5.30
N PHE A 469 5.09 -26.49 -4.38
CA PHE A 469 6.28 -27.14 -3.84
C PHE A 469 6.62 -28.49 -4.50
N SER A 470 6.05 -28.80 -5.68
CA SER A 470 5.95 -30.16 -6.20
C SER A 470 5.12 -31.09 -5.30
N VAL A 471 4.89 -32.34 -5.74
CA VAL A 471 3.92 -33.27 -5.16
C VAL A 471 4.51 -34.67 -4.94
N GLY A 472 3.85 -35.49 -4.10
CA GLY A 472 4.29 -36.84 -3.78
C GLY A 472 5.74 -36.92 -3.23
N PRO A 473 6.46 -38.02 -3.47
CA PRO A 473 7.83 -38.21 -2.96
C PRO A 473 8.81 -37.11 -3.39
N ARG A 474 8.59 -36.49 -4.56
CA ARG A 474 9.43 -35.42 -5.10
C ARG A 474 9.10 -34.01 -4.58
N ALA A 475 8.15 -33.88 -3.66
CA ALA A 475 7.86 -32.65 -2.96
C ALA A 475 9.12 -32.02 -2.33
N CYS A 476 9.19 -30.70 -2.37
CA CYS A 476 10.32 -29.91 -1.92
C CYS A 476 10.69 -30.20 -0.45
N ILE A 477 11.98 -30.44 -0.20
CA ILE A 477 12.52 -30.61 1.16
C ILE A 477 12.46 -29.31 1.97
N GLY A 478 12.77 -28.18 1.34
CA GLY A 478 12.62 -26.83 1.91
C GLY A 478 11.17 -26.33 2.04
N ARG A 479 10.13 -27.14 1.77
CA ARG A 479 8.72 -26.71 1.85
C ARG A 479 8.38 -26.12 3.22
N LYS A 480 8.85 -26.75 4.29
CA LYS A 480 8.59 -26.28 5.66
C LYS A 480 9.43 -25.06 6.02
N PHE A 481 10.69 -24.98 5.57
CA PHE A 481 11.54 -23.78 5.71
C PHE A 481 10.84 -22.56 5.11
N ALA A 482 10.37 -22.71 3.86
CA ALA A 482 9.61 -21.71 3.12
C ALA A 482 8.39 -21.19 3.88
N THR A 483 7.54 -22.11 4.33
CA THR A 483 6.29 -21.75 5.00
C THR A 483 6.58 -21.12 6.36
N VAL A 484 7.53 -21.62 7.14
CA VAL A 484 7.96 -21.06 8.44
C VAL A 484 8.44 -19.61 8.27
N GLN A 485 9.35 -19.36 7.33
CA GLN A 485 9.85 -18.02 7.00
C GLN A 485 8.71 -17.08 6.58
N ALA A 486 7.88 -17.50 5.62
CA ALA A 486 6.73 -16.72 5.17
C ALA A 486 5.70 -16.51 6.30
N THR A 487 5.61 -17.42 7.27
CA THR A 487 4.75 -17.27 8.45
C THR A 487 5.17 -16.08 9.27
N CYS A 488 6.43 -16.10 9.72
CA CYS A 488 6.98 -15.11 10.62
C CYS A 488 6.93 -13.73 9.97
N PHE A 489 7.39 -13.61 8.72
CA PHE A 489 7.38 -12.34 7.98
C PHE A 489 5.97 -11.76 7.81
N LEU A 490 4.98 -12.58 7.40
CA LEU A 490 3.61 -12.09 7.23
C LEU A 490 2.92 -11.76 8.55
N THR A 491 3.19 -12.54 9.60
CA THR A 491 2.60 -12.33 10.92
C THR A 491 3.07 -11.00 11.49
N LEU A 492 4.35 -10.66 11.33
CA LEU A 492 4.90 -9.36 11.73
C LEU A 492 4.38 -8.24 10.83
N LEU A 493 4.51 -8.39 9.50
CA LEU A 493 4.12 -7.34 8.55
C LEU A 493 2.62 -6.99 8.64
N LEU A 494 1.73 -7.98 8.79
CA LEU A 494 0.28 -7.76 8.87
C LEU A 494 -0.22 -7.49 10.31
N ARG A 495 0.62 -7.62 11.33
CA ARG A 495 0.36 -7.08 12.67
C ARG A 495 0.62 -5.58 12.69
N ASP A 496 1.72 -5.17 12.06
CA ASP A 496 2.24 -3.81 12.16
C ASP A 496 1.67 -2.88 11.05
N TRP A 497 1.32 -3.41 9.86
CA TRP A 497 0.93 -2.62 8.68
C TRP A 497 -0.22 -3.22 7.85
N GLN A 498 -1.12 -2.36 7.38
CA GLN A 498 -2.07 -2.68 6.31
C GLN A 498 -1.35 -2.68 4.94
N VAL A 499 -1.88 -3.40 3.95
CA VAL A 499 -1.29 -3.47 2.59
C VAL A 499 -2.27 -2.92 1.54
N MET A 500 -1.88 -1.84 0.86
CA MET A 500 -2.70 -1.14 -0.15
C MET A 500 -2.01 -1.00 -1.51
N PRO A 501 -2.75 -0.92 -2.63
CA PRO A 501 -2.18 -0.69 -3.96
C PRO A 501 -1.81 0.78 -4.14
N ILE A 502 -0.70 1.06 -4.83
CA ILE A 502 -0.46 2.38 -5.42
C ILE A 502 -0.93 2.33 -6.87
N LEU A 503 -2.03 3.02 -7.16
CA LEU A 503 -2.66 3.10 -8.49
C LEU A 503 -1.98 4.19 -9.34
N ARG A 504 -2.10 4.08 -10.66
CA ARG A 504 -1.82 5.19 -11.59
C ARG A 504 -3.06 6.07 -11.77
N ASP A 505 -2.88 7.28 -12.28
CA ASP A 505 -3.99 8.19 -12.59
C ASP A 505 -5.03 7.51 -13.50
N GLY A 506 -6.27 7.41 -13.01
CA GLY A 506 -7.38 6.73 -13.71
C GLY A 506 -7.33 5.19 -13.75
N GLU A 507 -6.38 4.54 -13.08
CA GLU A 507 -6.26 3.08 -13.06
C GLU A 507 -7.14 2.44 -11.98
N THR A 508 -8.05 1.53 -12.35
CA THR A 508 -8.85 0.77 -11.37
C THR A 508 -8.02 -0.31 -10.66
N LYS A 509 -8.52 -0.84 -9.53
CA LYS A 509 -7.84 -1.93 -8.79
C LYS A 509 -7.68 -3.19 -9.65
N GLU A 510 -8.63 -3.46 -10.53
CA GLU A 510 -8.64 -4.61 -11.45
C GLU A 510 -7.67 -4.40 -12.62
N ALA A 511 -7.57 -3.17 -13.14
CA ALA A 511 -6.57 -2.81 -14.15
C ALA A 511 -5.15 -2.90 -13.58
N TRP A 512 -4.96 -2.40 -12.35
CA TRP A 512 -3.72 -2.56 -11.58
C TRP A 512 -3.39 -4.04 -11.38
N ALA A 513 -4.37 -4.85 -10.95
CA ALA A 513 -4.23 -6.29 -10.77
C ALA A 513 -3.75 -6.97 -12.06
N ALA A 514 -4.42 -6.72 -13.18
CA ALA A 514 -4.06 -7.28 -14.48
C ALA A 514 -2.63 -6.90 -14.90
N ARG A 515 -2.21 -5.66 -14.63
CA ARG A 515 -0.85 -5.18 -14.90
C ARG A 515 0.21 -5.84 -14.01
N VAL A 516 -0.01 -5.95 -12.70
CA VAL A 516 0.99 -6.48 -11.76
C VAL A 516 1.00 -8.01 -11.65
N LEU A 517 -0.03 -8.67 -12.18
CA LEU A 517 -0.14 -10.13 -12.32
C LEU A 517 0.24 -10.61 -13.73
N ASP A 518 0.79 -9.76 -14.61
CA ASP A 518 1.37 -10.19 -15.89
C ASP A 518 2.57 -11.11 -15.64
N GLY A 519 2.34 -12.41 -15.81
CA GLY A 519 3.31 -13.47 -15.53
C GLY A 519 4.37 -13.63 -16.62
N ARG A 520 5.61 -13.81 -16.19
CA ARG A 520 6.80 -13.98 -17.03
C ARG A 520 7.54 -15.24 -16.63
N ILE A 521 7.64 -16.21 -17.54
CA ILE A 521 8.28 -17.50 -17.25
C ILE A 521 9.72 -17.51 -17.78
N VAL A 522 10.68 -17.69 -16.88
CA VAL A 522 12.08 -18.02 -17.20
C VAL A 522 12.34 -19.44 -16.68
N LEU A 523 13.26 -19.67 -15.73
CA LEU A 523 13.33 -20.98 -15.06
C LEU A 523 12.14 -21.21 -14.10
N THR A 524 11.52 -20.13 -13.65
CA THR A 524 10.34 -20.10 -12.77
C THR A 524 9.38 -19.02 -13.26
N LEU A 525 8.12 -19.08 -12.81
CA LEU A 525 7.10 -18.06 -13.09
C LEU A 525 7.26 -16.86 -12.13
N GLY A 526 7.53 -15.68 -12.69
CA GLY A 526 7.52 -14.39 -12.00
C GLY A 526 6.42 -13.48 -12.51
N VAL A 527 6.33 -12.24 -12.00
CA VAL A 527 5.26 -11.27 -12.32
C VAL A 527 5.75 -9.80 -12.25
N ALA A 528 5.20 -8.91 -13.09
CA ALA A 528 5.64 -7.49 -13.26
C ALA A 528 5.53 -6.59 -12.01
N ASP A 529 6.50 -5.71 -11.75
CA ASP A 529 6.66 -4.77 -10.60
C ASP A 529 5.32 -4.31 -9.95
N CYS A 530 5.23 -4.32 -8.62
CA CYS A 530 4.10 -3.66 -7.94
C CYS A 530 4.54 -2.61 -6.91
N PRO A 531 3.93 -1.43 -6.97
CA PRO A 531 4.01 -0.41 -5.94
C PRO A 531 2.91 -0.63 -4.90
N VAL A 532 3.26 -0.69 -3.61
CA VAL A 532 2.31 -0.81 -2.50
C VAL A 532 2.54 0.29 -1.48
N ARG A 533 1.46 0.72 -0.83
CA ARG A 533 1.47 1.62 0.33
C ARG A 533 1.21 0.79 1.58
N LEU A 534 1.97 1.04 2.64
CA LEU A 534 1.80 0.44 3.95
C LEU A 534 1.43 1.52 4.98
N PRO A 535 0.15 1.81 5.23
CA PRO A 535 -0.26 2.57 6.41
C PRO A 535 -0.30 1.63 7.64
N PRO A 536 -0.09 2.15 8.87
CA PRO A 536 -0.24 1.36 10.09
C PRO A 536 -1.71 0.98 10.31
N PHE A 537 -1.96 -0.08 11.08
CA PHE A 537 -3.33 -0.39 11.51
C PHE A 537 -3.78 0.62 12.58
N THR A 538 -4.63 1.58 12.17
CA THR A 538 -5.41 2.38 13.11
C THR A 538 -6.46 1.49 13.77
N TYR A 539 -6.18 1.05 15.00
CA TYR A 539 -7.25 0.58 15.87
C TYR A 539 -8.15 1.77 16.17
N ASP A 540 -9.42 1.66 15.80
CA ASP A 540 -10.40 2.69 16.11
C ASP A 540 -10.62 2.74 17.62
N VAL A 541 -9.91 3.67 18.27
CA VAL A 541 -9.89 3.85 19.72
C VAL A 541 -11.29 4.12 20.26
N ASN A 542 -12.17 4.73 19.44
CA ASN A 542 -13.56 4.98 19.78
C ASN A 542 -14.35 3.69 20.02
N ASN A 543 -14.09 2.63 19.25
CA ASN A 543 -14.72 1.33 19.45
C ASN A 543 -14.22 0.62 20.72
N LEU A 544 -12.94 0.77 21.08
CA LEU A 544 -12.40 0.23 22.34
C LEU A 544 -13.01 0.97 23.55
N VAL A 545 -13.10 2.30 23.47
CA VAL A 545 -13.74 3.15 24.48
C VAL A 545 -15.24 2.83 24.62
N ALA A 546 -15.95 2.59 23.52
CA ALA A 546 -17.35 2.19 23.54
C ALA A 546 -17.59 0.84 24.25
N VAL A 547 -16.72 -0.16 24.01
CA VAL A 547 -16.80 -1.47 24.71
C VAL A 547 -16.49 -1.33 26.20
N ILE A 548 -15.50 -0.51 26.57
CA ILE A 548 -15.16 -0.24 27.97
C ILE A 548 -16.34 0.47 28.68
N LEU A 549 -16.96 1.47 28.03
CA LEU A 549 -18.14 2.19 28.55
C LEU A 549 -19.42 1.33 28.62
N ALA A 550 -19.51 0.23 27.87
CA ALA A 550 -20.63 -0.71 27.94
C ALA A 550 -20.47 -1.68 29.13
N LEU A 551 -19.25 -2.18 29.36
CA LEU A 551 -18.96 -3.16 30.42
C LEU A 551 -18.93 -2.58 31.84
N THR A 552 -18.88 -1.25 32.00
CA THR A 552 -18.82 -0.56 33.31
C THR A 552 -20.19 -0.10 33.84
N ARG A 553 -21.32 -0.44 33.20
CA ARG A 553 -22.66 -0.03 33.65
C ARG A 553 -23.21 -0.96 34.76
N PRO A 554 -23.62 -0.45 35.95
CA PRO A 554 -23.92 -1.31 37.12
C PRO A 554 -25.15 -2.24 37.04
N HIS A 555 -26.03 -2.09 36.04
CA HIS A 555 -27.36 -2.73 36.04
C HIS A 555 -27.76 -3.43 34.72
N ALA A 556 -26.80 -3.67 33.82
CA ALA A 556 -27.09 -4.29 32.53
C ALA A 556 -26.93 -5.83 32.57
N GLN A 557 -28.01 -6.55 32.94
CA GLN A 557 -28.22 -7.90 32.40
C GLN A 557 -28.62 -7.76 30.92
N LEU A 558 -27.62 -7.64 30.04
CA LEU A 558 -27.82 -7.64 28.59
C LEU A 558 -27.34 -8.96 28.01
N GLU A 559 -28.25 -9.67 27.34
CA GLU A 559 -27.89 -10.82 26.50
C GLU A 559 -27.08 -10.30 25.29
N VAL A 560 -25.94 -10.95 25.06
CA VAL A 560 -24.89 -10.50 24.12
C VAL A 560 -25.43 -10.32 22.69
N ASP A 561 -26.45 -11.09 22.31
CA ASP A 561 -27.02 -11.06 20.97
C ASP A 561 -27.77 -9.75 20.66
N SER A 562 -28.32 -9.07 21.66
CA SER A 562 -29.06 -7.80 21.47
C SER A 562 -28.16 -6.59 21.14
N LEU A 563 -26.87 -6.67 21.44
CA LEU A 563 -25.90 -5.61 21.13
C LEU A 563 -25.43 -5.65 19.67
N ALA A 564 -25.58 -6.78 18.97
CA ALA A 564 -25.17 -6.93 17.58
C ALA A 564 -26.11 -6.17 16.61
N GLU A 565 -27.42 -6.21 16.86
CA GLU A 565 -28.44 -5.63 15.98
C GLU A 565 -28.48 -4.09 16.03
N CYS A 566 -28.27 -3.47 17.20
CA CYS A 566 -28.41 -2.01 17.35
C CYS A 566 -27.33 -1.16 16.66
N PHE A 567 -26.19 -1.74 16.27
CA PHE A 567 -25.03 -0.98 15.76
C PHE A 567 -24.61 -1.38 14.33
N SER A 568 -25.41 -2.18 13.61
CA SER A 568 -25.00 -2.79 12.32
C SER A 568 -23.66 -3.54 12.40
N LEU A 569 -23.41 -4.21 13.53
CA LEU A 569 -22.13 -4.88 13.83
C LEU A 569 -22.00 -6.28 13.21
N ASP A 570 -22.19 -6.37 11.89
CA ASP A 570 -21.84 -7.55 11.06
C ASP A 570 -20.33 -7.92 11.11
N TYR A 571 -19.54 -7.17 11.89
CA TYR A 571 -18.08 -7.26 12.01
C TYR A 571 -17.58 -7.47 13.45
N ILE A 572 -18.46 -7.55 14.45
CA ILE A 572 -18.08 -7.87 15.85
C ILE A 572 -19.06 -8.88 16.45
N THR A 573 -18.98 -10.12 15.98
CA THR A 573 -19.45 -11.29 16.72
C THR A 573 -18.31 -12.32 16.83
N VAL A 574 -18.15 -12.89 18.03
CA VAL A 574 -17.25 -14.02 18.36
C VAL A 574 -15.74 -13.72 18.51
N THR A 575 -15.30 -13.21 19.68
CA THR A 575 -14.46 -13.95 20.67
C THR A 575 -13.82 -13.06 21.77
N TRP A 576 -14.39 -13.08 22.99
CA TRP A 576 -13.62 -12.86 24.24
C TRP A 576 -14.13 -13.88 25.28
N PRO A 577 -13.33 -14.90 25.70
CA PRO A 577 -13.88 -16.03 26.46
C PRO A 577 -14.23 -15.76 27.94
N ASN A 578 -13.67 -14.70 28.55
CA ASN A 578 -13.88 -14.38 29.97
C ASN A 578 -13.45 -12.92 30.26
N ILE A 579 -14.27 -12.18 31.00
CA ILE A 579 -13.96 -10.82 31.52
C ILE A 579 -12.65 -10.80 32.31
N SER A 580 -12.32 -11.90 33.01
CA SER A 580 -11.07 -12.05 33.77
C SER A 580 -9.80 -11.86 32.90
N SER A 581 -9.87 -12.19 31.62
CA SER A 581 -8.76 -12.03 30.68
C SER A 581 -8.50 -10.56 30.32
N VAL A 582 -9.56 -9.74 30.28
CA VAL A 582 -9.46 -8.28 30.02
C VAL A 582 -8.75 -7.60 31.20
N PHE A 583 -9.15 -7.93 32.43
CA PHE A 583 -8.47 -7.42 33.63
C PHE A 583 -7.00 -7.85 33.71
N ALA A 584 -6.66 -9.09 33.32
CA ALA A 584 -5.27 -9.56 33.30
C ALA A 584 -4.42 -8.79 32.27
N TYR A 585 -4.99 -8.46 31.11
CA TYR A 585 -4.32 -7.68 30.06
C TYR A 585 -4.09 -6.22 30.48
N CYS A 586 -5.12 -5.56 31.03
CA CYS A 586 -4.97 -4.21 31.60
C CYS A 586 -3.93 -4.18 32.75
N LYS A 587 -3.89 -5.21 33.59
CA LYS A 587 -2.89 -5.31 34.67
C LYS A 587 -1.45 -5.43 34.13
N HIS A 588 -1.25 -6.07 32.99
CA HIS A 588 0.07 -6.24 32.39
C HIS A 588 0.61 -4.96 31.74
N ILE A 589 -0.27 -4.12 31.17
CA ILE A 589 0.09 -2.87 30.49
C ILE A 589 0.38 -1.72 31.48
N PHE A 590 -0.32 -1.67 32.62
CA PHE A 590 -0.26 -0.52 33.54
C PHE A 590 0.50 -0.76 34.86
N ASP A 591 0.97 -1.98 35.13
CA ASP A 591 1.87 -2.33 36.26
C ASP A 591 1.43 -1.83 37.66
N LEU A 592 0.14 -2.05 37.98
CA LEU A 592 -0.48 -1.62 39.24
C LEU A 592 -0.63 -2.75 40.27
N ASP A 593 -0.22 -2.49 41.51
CA ASP A 593 -0.23 -3.45 42.61
C ASP A 593 -1.58 -3.51 43.37
N VAL A 594 -1.98 -4.73 43.76
CA VAL A 594 -3.34 -5.09 44.17
C VAL A 594 -3.75 -4.40 45.48
N CYS A 595 -2.80 -4.03 46.34
CA CYS A 595 -3.10 -3.38 47.62
C CYS A 595 -3.44 -1.89 47.49
N GLN A 596 -3.15 -1.23 46.36
CA GLN A 596 -3.57 0.17 46.15
C GLN A 596 -5.00 0.29 45.59
N MET A 597 -5.54 -0.75 44.95
CA MET A 597 -6.89 -0.70 44.36
C MET A 597 -8.03 -0.62 45.38
N ASN A 598 -7.81 -1.04 46.64
CA ASN A 598 -8.84 -0.99 47.69
C ASN A 598 -9.01 0.39 48.36
N ALA A 599 -8.20 1.38 48.00
CA ALA A 599 -8.37 2.78 48.43
C ALA A 599 -9.11 3.64 47.39
N TRP A 600 -9.35 3.12 46.18
CA TRP A 600 -10.11 3.80 45.14
C TRP A 600 -11.58 3.40 45.21
N THR A 601 -12.24 3.79 46.31
CA THR A 601 -13.66 4.14 46.21
C THR A 601 -13.74 5.36 45.29
N TRP A 602 -13.92 5.13 43.99
CA TRP A 602 -14.52 6.13 43.12
C TRP A 602 -15.94 6.37 43.61
N GLU A 603 -16.08 7.25 44.61
CA GLU A 603 -17.17 8.21 44.54
C GLU A 603 -17.02 8.88 43.19
N SER A 604 -17.94 8.57 42.28
CA SER A 604 -17.99 9.24 40.99
C SER A 604 -17.96 10.75 41.25
N PRO A 605 -17.05 11.52 40.65
CA PRO A 605 -17.45 12.83 40.20
C PRO A 605 -18.52 12.57 39.14
N THR A 606 -19.75 12.43 39.61
CA THR A 606 -20.85 13.09 38.93
C THR A 606 -20.41 14.53 38.77
N LEU A 607 -19.77 14.82 37.63
CA LEU A 607 -20.13 16.02 36.89
C LEU A 607 -21.65 15.99 36.83
N HIS A 608 -22.27 16.69 37.76
CA HIS A 608 -23.63 17.15 37.63
C HIS A 608 -23.62 18.22 36.54
N ILE A 609 -23.34 17.80 35.30
CA ILE A 609 -24.09 18.31 34.17
C ILE A 609 -25.52 17.90 34.53
N SER A 610 -26.23 18.80 35.20
CA SER A 610 -27.65 18.65 35.49
C SER A 610 -28.33 18.22 34.20
N GLU A 611 -29.33 17.35 34.28
CA GLU A 611 -30.32 17.20 33.20
C GLU A 611 -30.58 18.60 32.65
N THR A 612 -30.24 18.82 31.37
CA THR A 612 -30.05 20.15 30.78
C THR A 612 -31.14 21.06 31.31
N GLN A 613 -30.79 22.00 32.21
CA GLN A 613 -31.80 22.90 32.73
C GLN A 613 -32.45 23.53 31.51
N PRO A 614 -33.80 23.50 31.41
CA PRO A 614 -34.48 23.98 30.21
C PRO A 614 -33.98 25.39 29.96
N VAL A 615 -33.24 25.59 28.86
CA VAL A 615 -32.43 26.79 28.61
C VAL A 615 -33.33 28.00 28.87
N ALA A 616 -33.06 28.70 29.98
CA ALA A 616 -33.98 29.67 30.54
C ALA A 616 -34.27 30.71 29.46
N THR A 617 -35.53 30.80 29.03
CA THR A 617 -35.96 31.25 27.70
C THR A 617 -35.16 32.44 27.16
N THR A 618 -34.03 32.17 26.49
CA THR A 618 -33.04 33.21 26.17
C THR A 618 -33.56 34.08 25.05
N THR A 619 -34.06 35.25 25.41
CA THR A 619 -34.66 36.20 24.47
C THR A 619 -33.57 37.09 23.90
N PHE A 620 -33.18 36.84 22.65
CA PHE A 620 -32.16 37.60 21.96
C PHE A 620 -32.76 38.91 21.42
N SER A 621 -32.21 40.06 21.83
CA SER A 621 -32.73 41.38 21.46
C SER A 621 -31.68 42.27 20.76
N GLY A 622 -32.13 43.30 20.03
CA GLY A 622 -31.26 44.18 19.25
C GLY A 622 -31.07 43.75 17.79
N SER A 623 -29.99 44.23 17.17
CA SER A 623 -29.59 43.90 15.80
C SER A 623 -29.15 42.43 15.67
N LYS A 624 -29.06 41.89 14.44
CA LYS A 624 -28.54 40.51 14.24
C LYS A 624 -27.14 40.32 14.86
N ARG A 625 -26.30 41.35 14.81
CA ARG A 625 -24.97 41.35 15.42
C ARG A 625 -25.08 41.28 16.94
N ASP A 626 -25.91 42.11 17.56
CA ASP A 626 -26.10 42.13 19.02
C ASP A 626 -26.64 40.79 19.53
N ARG A 627 -27.57 40.17 18.80
CA ARG A 627 -28.10 38.81 19.08
C ARG A 627 -27.00 37.75 18.98
N PHE A 628 -26.13 37.83 17.97
CA PHE A 628 -25.01 36.89 17.78
C PHE A 628 -23.91 37.07 18.84
N GLU A 629 -23.60 38.31 19.24
CA GLU A 629 -22.68 38.62 20.33
C GLU A 629 -23.27 38.24 21.71
N GLN A 630 -24.59 38.31 21.92
CA GLN A 630 -25.27 37.73 23.09
C GLN A 630 -25.10 36.20 23.15
N ALA A 631 -25.17 35.50 22.02
CA ALA A 631 -24.92 34.06 21.96
C ALA A 631 -23.47 33.68 22.31
N PHE A 632 -22.49 34.57 22.08
CA PHE A 632 -21.11 34.37 22.54
C PHE A 632 -21.02 34.25 24.05
N GLY A 633 -21.75 35.07 24.80
CA GLY A 633 -21.75 35.02 26.26
C GLY A 633 -22.18 33.66 26.81
N ILE A 634 -23.13 33.00 26.14
CA ILE A 634 -23.58 31.64 26.47
C ILE A 634 -22.48 30.63 26.15
N VAL A 635 -21.97 30.63 24.91
CA VAL A 635 -20.90 29.75 24.42
C VAL A 635 -19.64 29.84 25.30
N ARG A 636 -19.23 31.05 25.65
CA ARG A 636 -18.12 31.36 26.57
C ARG A 636 -18.38 30.78 27.95
N GLN A 637 -19.56 31.01 28.53
CA GLN A 637 -19.88 30.51 29.87
C GLN A 637 -19.93 28.98 29.92
N GLU A 638 -20.45 28.32 28.88
CA GLU A 638 -20.44 26.85 28.75
C GLU A 638 -19.01 26.31 28.73
N LEU A 639 -18.12 26.91 27.92
CA LEU A 639 -16.71 26.53 27.83
C LEU A 639 -15.97 26.73 29.16
N LEU A 640 -16.18 27.87 29.82
CA LEU A 640 -15.55 28.16 31.13
C LEU A 640 -16.05 27.21 32.22
N THR A 641 -17.34 26.89 32.23
CA THR A 641 -17.93 25.94 33.19
C THR A 641 -17.34 24.54 32.98
N ALA A 642 -17.32 24.06 31.74
CA ALA A 642 -16.75 22.75 31.39
C ALA A 642 -15.23 22.67 31.56
N PHE A 643 -14.53 23.80 31.54
CA PHE A 643 -13.11 23.87 31.88
C PHE A 643 -12.93 23.76 33.41
N ALA A 644 -13.66 24.57 34.19
CA ALA A 644 -13.63 24.55 35.66
C ALA A 644 -14.02 23.19 36.25
N GLU A 645 -15.01 22.49 35.67
CA GLU A 645 -15.45 21.15 36.07
C GLU A 645 -14.34 20.07 35.99
N GLN A 646 -13.24 20.32 35.28
CA GLN A 646 -12.08 19.43 35.23
C GLN A 646 -11.14 19.57 36.45
N GLY A 647 -11.48 20.44 37.42
CA GLY A 647 -10.67 20.67 38.61
C GLY A 647 -9.40 21.49 38.36
N VAL A 648 -9.38 22.26 37.26
CA VAL A 648 -8.25 23.13 36.91
C VAL A 648 -8.18 24.37 37.83
N PRO A 649 -6.97 24.78 38.27
CA PRO A 649 -6.79 25.96 39.12
C PRO A 649 -7.36 27.27 38.55
N ASP A 650 -7.74 28.19 39.44
CA ASP A 650 -8.34 29.48 39.08
C ASP A 650 -7.48 30.31 38.12
N ASP A 651 -6.14 30.29 38.26
CA ASP A 651 -5.23 31.00 37.36
C ASP A 651 -5.25 30.44 35.93
N ALA A 652 -5.42 29.13 35.77
CA ALA A 652 -5.64 28.50 34.47
C ALA A 652 -7.02 28.83 33.87
N GLN A 653 -8.07 28.91 34.70
CA GLN A 653 -9.41 29.35 34.25
C GLN A 653 -9.38 30.80 33.75
N ASN A 654 -8.80 31.71 34.53
CA ASN A 654 -8.61 33.11 34.15
C ASN A 654 -7.75 33.25 32.88
N TRP A 655 -6.75 32.38 32.67
CA TRP A 655 -5.96 32.35 31.44
C TRP A 655 -6.81 31.95 30.23
N TYR A 656 -7.60 30.88 30.34
CA TYR A 656 -8.46 30.39 29.26
C TYR A 656 -9.54 31.41 28.88
N GLU A 657 -10.16 32.04 29.88
CA GLU A 657 -11.09 33.17 29.70
C GLU A 657 -10.45 34.31 28.90
N ARG A 658 -9.27 34.77 29.34
CA ARG A 658 -8.51 35.83 28.65
C ARG A 658 -8.15 35.44 27.21
N SER A 659 -7.79 34.17 26.97
CA SER A 659 -7.44 33.68 25.62
C SER A 659 -8.63 33.70 24.67
N ILE A 660 -9.81 33.23 25.13
CA ILE A 660 -11.05 33.26 24.36
C ILE A 660 -11.45 34.71 24.04
N ASP A 661 -11.51 35.57 25.06
CA ASP A 661 -11.97 36.96 24.91
C ASP A 661 -11.05 37.83 24.06
N TYR A 662 -9.75 37.51 23.99
CA TYR A 662 -8.79 38.24 23.16
C TYR A 662 -8.86 37.82 21.69
N ASN A 663 -8.99 36.52 21.42
CA ASN A 663 -8.78 35.96 20.08
C ASN A 663 -10.07 35.75 19.28
N VAL A 664 -11.17 35.41 19.92
CA VAL A 664 -12.41 34.99 19.25
C VAL A 664 -13.29 36.21 18.85
N PRO A 665 -13.71 37.11 19.76
CA PRO A 665 -14.50 38.29 19.40
C PRO A 665 -13.63 39.42 18.80
N GLY A 666 -14.25 40.54 18.39
CA GLY A 666 -13.53 41.71 17.89
C GLY A 666 -13.25 41.74 16.38
N GLY A 667 -13.99 40.96 15.59
CA GLY A 667 -13.96 41.01 14.12
C GLY A 667 -15.20 41.68 13.49
N LYS A 668 -15.34 41.53 12.18
CA LYS A 668 -16.61 41.78 11.46
C LYS A 668 -17.66 40.68 11.69
N LEU A 669 -17.24 39.50 12.18
CA LEU A 669 -18.06 38.31 12.42
C LEU A 669 -18.82 37.81 11.18
N ASN A 670 -18.33 38.14 9.98
CA ASN A 670 -19.01 37.85 8.73
C ASN A 670 -19.17 36.33 8.49
N ARG A 671 -18.21 35.50 8.92
CA ARG A 671 -18.28 34.04 8.69
C ARG A 671 -19.34 33.42 9.58
N GLY A 672 -19.33 33.77 10.87
CA GLY A 672 -20.33 33.31 11.83
C GLY A 672 -21.75 33.80 11.52
N LEU A 673 -21.91 35.10 11.21
CA LEU A 673 -23.20 35.67 10.81
C LEU A 673 -23.75 35.05 9.52
N SER A 674 -22.90 34.68 8.56
CA SER A 674 -23.34 34.01 7.34
C SER A 674 -23.95 32.62 7.58
N VAL A 675 -23.60 31.90 8.66
CA VAL A 675 -24.31 30.66 9.02
C VAL A 675 -25.78 30.98 9.35
N VAL A 676 -25.99 31.96 10.23
CA VAL A 676 -27.32 32.40 10.68
C VAL A 676 -28.15 32.92 9.50
N GLU A 677 -27.57 33.77 8.65
CA GLU A 677 -28.23 34.28 7.44
C GLU A 677 -28.58 33.16 6.46
N THR A 678 -27.70 32.18 6.27
CA THR A 678 -27.98 31.03 5.39
C THR A 678 -29.18 30.24 5.88
N VAL A 679 -29.28 29.97 7.19
CA VAL A 679 -30.43 29.24 7.76
C VAL A 679 -31.72 30.08 7.69
N GLU A 680 -31.67 31.40 7.90
CA GLU A 680 -32.81 32.30 7.70
C GLU A 680 -33.32 32.29 6.24
N ILE A 681 -32.40 32.37 5.27
CA ILE A 681 -32.74 32.37 3.83
C ILE A 681 -33.31 31.00 3.41
N LEU A 682 -32.70 29.89 3.84
CA LEU A 682 -33.16 28.54 3.53
C LEU A 682 -34.53 28.22 4.15
N LYS A 683 -34.82 28.71 5.36
CA LYS A 683 -36.14 28.56 6.00
C LYS A 683 -37.19 29.56 5.51
N GLY A 684 -36.79 30.64 4.82
CA GLY A 684 -37.70 31.68 4.31
C GLY A 684 -38.43 32.46 5.41
N ARG A 685 -37.97 32.39 6.66
CA ARG A 685 -38.56 33.07 7.83
C ARG A 685 -37.50 33.40 8.88
N PRO A 686 -37.76 34.37 9.78
CA PRO A 686 -36.95 34.56 10.97
C PRO A 686 -36.85 33.27 11.81
N LEU A 687 -35.69 33.07 12.44
CA LEU A 687 -35.46 31.96 13.37
C LEU A 687 -36.12 32.25 14.72
N SER A 688 -36.70 31.21 15.33
CA SER A 688 -37.04 31.25 16.76
C SER A 688 -35.76 31.28 17.60
N ASP A 689 -35.82 31.77 18.85
CA ASP A 689 -34.61 31.91 19.67
C ASP A 689 -33.81 30.60 19.87
N PRO A 690 -34.42 29.40 20.03
CA PRO A 690 -33.67 28.13 20.04
C PRO A 690 -32.99 27.80 18.70
N GLU A 691 -33.67 28.04 17.58
CA GLU A 691 -33.07 27.85 16.24
C GLU A 691 -31.97 28.88 15.97
N PHE A 692 -32.12 30.11 16.48
CA PHE A 692 -31.11 31.14 16.40
C PHE A 692 -29.88 30.76 17.20
N LEU A 693 -30.04 30.27 18.44
CA LEU A 693 -28.93 29.80 19.27
C LEU A 693 -28.17 28.66 18.59
N GLN A 694 -28.85 27.63 18.06
CA GLN A 694 -28.18 26.56 17.30
C GLN A 694 -27.39 27.12 16.10
N ALA A 695 -28.00 27.97 15.28
CA ALA A 695 -27.31 28.58 14.14
C ALA A 695 -26.13 29.48 14.58
N ALA A 696 -26.26 30.16 15.72
CA ALA A 696 -25.22 31.00 16.29
C ALA A 696 -24.07 30.18 16.88
N VAL A 697 -24.32 29.02 17.51
CA VAL A 697 -23.27 28.10 17.98
C VAL A 697 -22.44 27.58 16.80
N LEU A 698 -23.09 27.18 15.69
CA LEU A 698 -22.37 26.80 14.46
C LEU A 698 -21.60 27.99 13.87
N GLY A 699 -22.17 29.20 13.90
CA GLY A 699 -21.48 30.42 13.49
C GLY A 699 -20.25 30.72 14.34
N TRP A 700 -20.36 30.61 15.67
CA TRP A 700 -19.24 30.77 16.59
C TRP A 700 -18.18 29.70 16.38
N ALA A 701 -18.55 28.43 16.14
CA ALA A 701 -17.59 27.39 15.78
C ALA A 701 -16.71 27.77 14.55
N VAL A 702 -17.24 28.50 13.57
CA VAL A 702 -16.43 29.03 12.45
C VAL A 702 -15.53 30.20 12.89
N GLU A 703 -15.99 31.09 13.77
CA GLU A 703 -15.16 32.18 14.31
C GLU A 703 -14.05 31.65 15.26
N PHE A 704 -14.31 30.58 16.01
CA PHE A 704 -13.29 29.82 16.78
C PHE A 704 -12.26 29.19 15.82
N LEU A 705 -12.70 28.54 14.73
CA LEU A 705 -11.79 28.00 13.71
C LEU A 705 -10.93 29.09 13.06
N GLN A 706 -11.52 30.25 12.76
CA GLN A 706 -10.78 31.42 12.28
C GLN A 706 -9.78 31.92 13.34
N ALA A 707 -10.17 32.00 14.62
CA ALA A 707 -9.29 32.45 15.70
C ALA A 707 -8.08 31.51 15.88
N PHE A 708 -8.29 30.18 15.84
CA PHE A 708 -7.22 29.19 15.79
C PHE A 708 -6.22 29.47 14.66
N PHE A 709 -6.71 29.61 13.42
CA PHE A 709 -5.84 29.90 12.28
C PHE A 709 -5.13 31.25 12.43
N LEU A 710 -5.80 32.30 12.91
CA LEU A 710 -5.18 33.62 13.10
C LEU A 710 -4.08 33.63 14.16
N VAL A 711 -4.25 32.94 15.29
CA VAL A 711 -3.22 32.87 16.35
C VAL A 711 -1.96 32.15 15.85
N MET A 712 -2.14 31.10 15.04
CA MET A 712 -1.02 30.37 14.43
C MET A 712 -0.39 31.15 13.27
N ASP A 713 -1.19 31.74 12.37
CA ASP A 713 -0.76 32.59 11.24
C ASP A 713 0.04 33.81 11.75
N ASP A 714 -0.43 34.50 12.78
CA ASP A 714 0.28 35.63 13.41
C ASP A 714 1.68 35.25 13.91
N LEU A 715 1.83 34.05 14.48
CA LEU A 715 3.10 33.54 15.00
C LEU A 715 4.04 33.12 13.87
N MET A 716 3.52 32.44 12.84
CA MET A 716 4.31 31.98 11.69
C MET A 716 4.80 33.14 10.82
N ASP A 717 3.91 34.11 10.55
CA ASP A 717 4.20 35.32 9.76
C ASP A 717 4.83 36.45 10.60
N LYS A 718 5.11 36.20 11.89
CA LYS A 718 5.73 37.17 12.83
C LYS A 718 5.00 38.52 12.90
N SER A 719 3.69 38.53 12.63
CA SER A 719 2.83 39.72 12.55
C SER A 719 2.88 40.59 13.81
N LEU A 720 2.68 41.89 13.63
CA LEU A 720 2.73 42.89 14.72
C LEU A 720 1.37 43.11 15.38
N MET A 721 0.34 43.34 14.56
CA MET A 721 -0.98 43.81 14.97
C MET A 721 -2.08 43.04 14.24
N ARG A 722 -3.15 42.68 14.95
CA ARG A 722 -4.35 42.00 14.45
C ARG A 722 -5.58 42.61 15.10
N ARG A 723 -6.63 42.92 14.32
CA ARG A 723 -7.89 43.53 14.81
C ARG A 723 -7.68 44.84 15.62
N GLY A 724 -6.66 45.63 15.27
CA GLY A 724 -6.32 46.87 15.98
C GLY A 724 -5.61 46.69 17.34
N GLN A 725 -5.26 45.46 17.72
CA GLN A 725 -4.54 45.11 18.95
C GLN A 725 -3.23 44.37 18.60
N PRO A 726 -2.26 44.22 19.54
CA PRO A 726 -1.09 43.38 19.31
C PRO A 726 -1.46 41.92 19.01
N CYS A 727 -0.72 41.26 18.12
CA CYS A 727 -0.88 39.82 17.89
C CYS A 727 -0.71 39.02 19.19
N TYR A 728 -1.51 37.97 19.41
CA TYR A 728 -1.65 37.34 20.74
C TYR A 728 -0.34 36.82 21.33
N TYR A 729 0.54 36.22 20.51
CA TYR A 729 1.86 35.76 20.95
C TYR A 729 2.80 36.89 21.43
N ARG A 730 2.51 38.16 21.08
CA ARG A 730 3.24 39.36 21.56
C ARG A 730 2.67 39.97 22.84
N VAL A 731 1.52 39.49 23.32
CA VAL A 731 0.96 39.94 24.61
C VAL A 731 1.94 39.53 25.72
N PRO A 732 2.33 40.46 26.64
CA PRO A 732 3.29 40.15 27.69
C PRO A 732 2.92 38.90 28.50
N GLY A 733 3.84 37.95 28.56
CA GLY A 733 3.67 36.67 29.24
C GLY A 733 3.09 35.53 28.39
N VAL A 734 2.56 35.78 27.20
CA VAL A 734 2.03 34.72 26.31
C VAL A 734 3.16 34.02 25.56
N GLY A 735 3.87 34.73 24.68
CA GLY A 735 4.93 34.13 23.87
C GLY A 735 4.46 32.88 23.11
N THR A 736 5.20 31.77 23.22
CA THR A 736 4.87 30.49 22.57
C THR A 736 3.72 29.73 23.21
N ILE A 737 3.18 30.16 24.37
CA ILE A 737 1.97 29.56 24.97
C ILE A 737 0.77 29.70 24.02
N SER A 738 0.79 30.71 23.13
CA SER A 738 -0.20 30.91 22.07
C SER A 738 -0.45 29.67 21.20
N VAL A 739 0.55 28.78 21.04
CA VAL A 739 0.40 27.53 20.28
C VAL A 739 -0.56 26.56 20.98
N ASN A 740 -0.43 26.41 22.30
CA ASN A 740 -1.34 25.57 23.08
C ASN A 740 -2.72 26.23 23.19
N ASP A 741 -2.76 27.55 23.40
CA ASP A 741 -4.01 28.31 23.42
C ASP A 741 -4.78 28.18 22.09
N ALA A 742 -4.09 28.15 20.94
CA ALA A 742 -4.71 27.89 19.65
C ALA A 742 -5.34 26.47 19.58
N VAL A 743 -4.64 25.44 20.08
CA VAL A 743 -5.20 24.07 20.16
C VAL A 743 -6.41 24.00 21.10
N LEU A 744 -6.44 24.77 22.19
CA LEU A 744 -7.61 24.88 23.07
C LEU A 744 -8.79 25.61 22.40
N ILE A 745 -8.51 26.62 21.57
CA ILE A 745 -9.51 27.32 20.73
C ILE A 745 -10.09 26.38 19.66
N GLU A 746 -9.27 25.56 19.01
CA GLU A 746 -9.74 24.52 18.08
C GLU A 746 -10.58 23.45 18.82
N SER A 747 -10.09 22.96 19.97
CA SER A 747 -10.78 21.95 20.78
C SER A 747 -12.16 22.38 21.27
N ALA A 748 -12.36 23.69 21.51
CA ALA A 748 -13.65 24.26 21.89
C ALA A 748 -14.75 24.01 20.84
N ILE A 749 -14.39 23.96 19.54
CA ILE A 749 -15.33 23.65 18.45
C ILE A 749 -16.01 22.31 18.69
N TYR A 750 -15.23 21.27 18.93
CA TYR A 750 -15.73 19.90 19.09
C TYR A 750 -16.49 19.71 20.41
N PHE A 751 -16.13 20.45 21.45
CA PHE A 751 -16.93 20.55 22.67
C PHE A 751 -18.32 21.13 22.39
N LEU A 752 -18.40 22.25 21.66
CA LEU A 752 -19.67 22.91 21.33
C LEU A 752 -20.54 22.05 20.40
N LEU A 753 -19.95 21.44 19.38
CA LEU A 753 -20.65 20.50 18.49
C LEU A 753 -21.23 19.33 19.29
N LYS A 754 -20.45 18.71 20.17
CA LYS A 754 -20.90 17.59 21.02
C LYS A 754 -21.98 18.02 22.03
N THR A 755 -21.91 19.23 22.55
CA THR A 755 -22.86 19.73 23.55
C THR A 755 -24.22 20.03 22.93
N HIS A 756 -24.25 20.75 21.80
CA HIS A 756 -25.48 21.23 21.18
C HIS A 756 -26.08 20.29 20.13
N PHE A 757 -25.27 19.45 19.46
CA PHE A 757 -25.70 18.70 18.27
C PHE A 757 -25.61 17.18 18.37
N ARG A 758 -25.04 16.57 19.43
CA ARG A 758 -24.86 15.10 19.53
C ARG A 758 -26.12 14.24 19.30
N ASN A 759 -27.31 14.81 19.48
CA ASN A 759 -28.61 14.14 19.31
C ASN A 759 -29.24 14.40 17.92
N GLU A 760 -28.66 15.28 17.10
CA GLU A 760 -29.13 15.56 15.75
C GLU A 760 -28.60 14.53 14.76
N THR A 761 -29.43 14.19 13.77
CA THR A 761 -29.09 13.19 12.75
C THR A 761 -27.88 13.55 11.89
N TYR A 762 -27.54 14.84 11.83
CA TYR A 762 -26.44 15.41 11.06
C TYR A 762 -25.21 15.76 11.92
N TYR A 763 -25.14 15.27 13.17
CA TYR A 763 -24.01 15.51 14.07
C TYR A 763 -22.67 15.07 13.47
N ILE A 764 -22.63 13.85 12.91
CA ILE A 764 -21.43 13.31 12.27
C ILE A 764 -21.08 14.16 11.06
N ASP A 765 -22.05 14.52 10.20
CA ASP A 765 -21.81 15.41 9.05
C ASP A 765 -21.20 16.78 9.46
N LEU A 766 -21.57 17.34 10.62
CA LEU A 766 -20.95 18.56 11.15
C LEU A 766 -19.50 18.32 11.58
N VAL A 767 -19.25 17.26 12.35
CA VAL A 767 -17.91 16.88 12.81
C VAL A 767 -17.00 16.57 11.61
N GLU A 768 -17.54 15.90 10.59
CA GLU A 768 -16.87 15.60 9.31
C GLU A 768 -16.64 16.87 8.45
N LEU A 769 -17.54 17.85 8.48
CA LEU A 769 -17.33 19.12 7.77
C LEU A 769 -16.22 19.99 8.42
N PHE A 770 -16.01 19.85 9.73
CA PHE A 770 -14.90 20.48 10.47
C PHE A 770 -13.59 19.66 10.46
N HIS A 771 -13.63 18.32 10.48
CA HIS A 771 -12.44 17.45 10.36
C HIS A 771 -12.24 16.93 8.93
N GLU A 772 -13.06 15.96 8.49
CA GLU A 772 -12.99 15.27 7.20
C GLU A 772 -14.33 14.59 6.84
N ALA A 773 -14.78 14.66 5.57
CA ALA A 773 -15.60 13.65 4.84
C ALA A 773 -16.94 14.00 4.15
N TYR A 774 -17.32 15.28 3.90
CA TYR A 774 -18.15 15.56 2.70
C TYR A 774 -17.62 16.63 1.74
N CYS A 775 -17.32 16.16 0.53
CA CYS A 775 -16.98 16.88 -0.70
C CYS A 775 -15.78 17.84 -0.71
N THR A 776 -15.24 18.35 0.43
CA THR A 776 -13.81 18.78 0.59
C THR A 776 -13.49 19.21 2.05
N PRO A 777 -12.33 18.82 2.64
CA PRO A 777 -12.10 18.91 4.09
C PRO A 777 -11.51 20.25 4.55
N THR A 778 -12.31 21.10 5.18
CA THR A 778 -11.99 22.51 5.44
C THR A 778 -10.68 22.75 6.21
N THR A 779 -10.50 22.14 7.39
CA THR A 779 -9.34 22.40 8.26
C THR A 779 -8.05 21.87 7.65
N PHE A 780 -8.08 20.63 7.13
CA PHE A 780 -6.96 20.05 6.39
C PHE A 780 -6.59 20.86 5.14
N GLN A 781 -7.57 21.42 4.44
CA GLN A 781 -7.34 22.29 3.29
C GLN A 781 -6.74 23.63 3.67
N THR A 782 -7.23 24.27 4.73
CA THR A 782 -6.64 25.52 5.21
C THR A 782 -5.21 25.30 5.71
N ALA A 783 -4.94 24.21 6.43
CA ALA A 783 -3.58 23.80 6.80
C ALA A 783 -2.71 23.47 5.56
N THR A 784 -3.25 22.82 4.53
CA THR A 784 -2.56 22.58 3.25
C THR A 784 -2.26 23.89 2.52
N GLY A 785 -3.20 24.83 2.52
CA GLY A 785 -3.03 26.17 1.98
C GLY A 785 -1.95 26.95 2.73
N GLN A 786 -1.91 26.85 4.06
CA GLN A 786 -0.89 27.45 4.90
C GLN A 786 0.49 26.85 4.65
N LEU A 787 0.59 25.51 4.52
CA LEU A 787 1.83 24.83 4.14
C LEU A 787 2.31 25.33 2.77
N LEU A 788 1.41 25.41 1.78
CA LEU A 788 1.74 25.92 0.45
C LEU A 788 2.12 27.42 0.47
N ASP A 789 1.58 28.24 1.37
CA ASP A 789 1.99 29.62 1.54
C ASP A 789 3.44 29.70 2.08
N LEU A 790 3.70 29.00 3.20
CA LEU A 790 4.99 29.02 3.89
C LEU A 790 6.15 28.44 3.06
N ILE A 791 5.98 27.29 2.39
CA ILE A 791 7.07 26.71 1.58
C ILE A 791 7.39 27.52 0.32
N ASN A 792 6.53 28.48 -0.05
CA ASN A 792 6.72 29.37 -1.19
C ASN A 792 7.32 30.72 -0.81
N ALA A 793 7.53 30.98 0.49
CA ALA A 793 8.24 32.13 1.04
C ALA A 793 9.54 31.72 1.80
N PRO A 794 10.49 30.99 1.17
CA PRO A 794 11.75 30.62 1.81
C PRO A 794 12.68 31.84 2.02
N GLU A 795 13.64 31.72 2.94
CA GLU A 795 14.67 32.75 3.22
C GLU A 795 15.53 33.12 1.99
N SER A 796 15.62 32.25 0.99
CA SER A 796 16.27 32.52 -0.30
C SER A 796 15.25 32.91 -1.36
N VAL A 797 15.22 34.19 -1.75
CA VAL A 797 14.30 34.73 -2.76
C VAL A 797 14.55 34.07 -4.11
N ASP A 798 13.51 33.43 -4.67
CA ASP A 798 13.53 32.84 -6.01
C ASP A 798 12.16 33.04 -6.67
N LEU A 799 12.00 34.21 -7.29
CA LEU A 799 10.76 34.61 -7.96
C LEU A 799 10.47 33.78 -9.23
N SER A 800 11.36 32.88 -9.67
CA SER A 800 11.05 31.94 -10.76
C SER A 800 10.06 30.85 -10.33
N LYS A 801 9.97 30.60 -9.02
CA LYS A 801 9.02 29.66 -8.43
C LYS A 801 7.62 30.25 -8.29
N LEU A 802 7.46 31.57 -8.28
CA LEU A 802 6.14 32.23 -8.13
C LEU A 802 5.39 32.21 -9.48
N SER A 803 4.12 31.78 -9.48
CA SER A 803 3.33 31.71 -10.72
C SER A 803 1.82 31.71 -10.43
N LEU A 804 1.00 32.17 -11.38
CA LEU A 804 -0.46 32.12 -11.27
C LEU A 804 -1.02 30.71 -11.05
N LYS A 805 -0.31 29.64 -11.45
CA LYS A 805 -0.71 28.25 -11.15
C LYS A 805 -0.76 27.94 -9.64
N LYS A 806 -0.20 28.81 -8.80
CA LYS A 806 -0.30 28.76 -7.34
C LYS A 806 -1.56 29.43 -6.76
N GLN A 807 -2.53 29.86 -7.59
CA GLN A 807 -3.88 30.25 -7.14
C GLN A 807 -4.60 29.16 -6.31
N LEU A 808 -4.14 27.90 -6.37
CA LEU A 808 -4.51 26.84 -5.44
C LEU A 808 -4.28 27.23 -3.96
N ILE A 809 -3.29 28.08 -3.65
CA ILE A 809 -3.07 28.62 -2.29
C ILE A 809 -4.30 29.40 -1.83
N ALA A 810 -4.80 30.35 -2.62
CA ALA A 810 -5.98 31.15 -2.28
C ALA A 810 -7.23 30.28 -2.08
N ARG A 811 -7.44 29.30 -2.97
CA ARG A 811 -8.53 28.31 -2.87
C ARG A 811 -8.46 27.52 -1.56
N TYR A 812 -7.29 27.00 -1.18
CA TYR A 812 -7.15 26.15 0.00
C TYR A 812 -7.00 26.94 1.32
N LYS A 813 -6.16 27.99 1.36
CA LYS A 813 -5.93 28.84 2.54
C LYS A 813 -7.19 29.59 2.96
N THR A 814 -8.00 30.09 2.02
CA THR A 814 -9.07 31.05 2.35
C THR A 814 -10.46 30.61 1.92
N ALA A 815 -10.64 30.07 0.72
CA ALA A 815 -11.98 29.89 0.14
C ALA A 815 -12.85 28.86 0.89
N TYR A 816 -12.30 27.74 1.34
CA TYR A 816 -13.07 26.70 2.03
C TYR A 816 -13.65 27.17 3.38
N TYR A 817 -12.81 27.59 4.32
CA TYR A 817 -13.28 27.96 5.66
C TYR A 817 -14.04 29.30 5.70
N SER A 818 -13.78 30.19 4.75
CA SER A 818 -14.40 31.53 4.73
C SER A 818 -15.75 31.59 4.02
N PHE A 819 -15.99 30.70 3.06
CA PHE A 819 -17.16 30.77 2.18
C PHE A 819 -17.96 29.47 2.16
N TYR A 820 -17.30 28.35 1.87
CA TYR A 820 -17.99 27.07 1.76
C TYR A 820 -18.52 26.59 3.12
N LEU A 821 -17.66 26.57 4.15
CA LEU A 821 -18.00 26.07 5.49
C LEU A 821 -19.25 26.76 6.09
N PRO A 822 -19.36 28.11 6.15
CA PRO A 822 -20.56 28.75 6.71
C PRO A 822 -21.86 28.35 6.03
N VAL A 823 -21.85 28.25 4.68
CA VAL A 823 -23.04 27.89 3.90
C VAL A 823 -23.37 26.41 4.08
N ALA A 824 -22.36 25.53 4.04
CA ALA A 824 -22.54 24.10 4.22
C ALA A 824 -23.08 23.74 5.62
N LEU A 825 -22.64 24.44 6.68
CA LEU A 825 -23.23 24.31 8.02
C LEU A 825 -24.71 24.71 8.04
N GLY A 826 -25.05 25.84 7.39
CA GLY A 826 -26.45 26.27 7.26
C GLY A 826 -27.32 25.31 6.45
N MET A 827 -26.74 24.66 5.43
CA MET A 827 -27.39 23.61 4.63
C MET A 827 -27.62 22.33 5.44
N LEU A 828 -26.63 21.86 6.21
CA LEU A 828 -26.77 20.68 7.07
C LEU A 828 -27.83 20.90 8.16
N MET A 829 -27.78 22.05 8.85
CA MET A 829 -28.80 22.42 9.85
C MET A 829 -30.21 22.56 9.24
N SER A 830 -30.31 23.00 7.99
CA SER A 830 -31.58 23.08 7.26
C SER A 830 -31.99 21.75 6.60
N LYS A 831 -31.24 20.66 6.83
CA LYS A 831 -31.47 19.30 6.33
C LYS A 831 -31.61 19.24 4.80
N ILE A 832 -30.80 20.04 4.10
CA ILE A 832 -30.77 20.10 2.63
C ILE A 832 -30.17 18.79 2.09
N PRO A 833 -30.89 18.04 1.23
CA PRO A 833 -30.40 16.78 0.70
C PRO A 833 -29.22 17.01 -0.25
N GLU A 834 -28.32 16.03 -0.32
CA GLU A 834 -27.13 16.10 -1.18
C GLU A 834 -27.50 16.25 -2.66
N THR A 835 -28.57 15.58 -3.09
CA THR A 835 -29.12 15.67 -4.45
C THR A 835 -30.63 15.89 -4.44
N TYR A 836 -31.12 16.65 -5.43
CA TYR A 836 -32.55 16.84 -5.69
C TYR A 836 -32.77 17.10 -7.19
N GLU A 837 -33.98 16.88 -7.70
CA GLU A 837 -34.31 17.13 -9.10
C GLU A 837 -34.90 18.54 -9.30
N SER A 838 -34.35 19.30 -10.25
CA SER A 838 -34.97 20.55 -10.71
C SER A 838 -36.14 20.24 -11.65
N LYS A 839 -37.35 20.66 -11.28
CA LYS A 839 -38.56 20.46 -12.09
C LYS A 839 -38.56 21.23 -13.41
N SER A 840 -37.89 22.38 -13.50
CA SER A 840 -37.84 23.17 -14.75
C SER A 840 -36.90 22.57 -15.78
N SER A 841 -35.77 22.00 -15.33
CA SER A 841 -34.72 21.51 -16.22
C SER A 841 -34.69 19.99 -16.37
N GLY A 842 -35.40 19.24 -15.52
CA GLY A 842 -35.36 17.77 -15.48
C GLY A 842 -33.97 17.20 -15.12
N LYS A 843 -33.15 17.98 -14.40
CA LYS A 843 -31.76 17.62 -14.07
C LYS A 843 -31.60 17.39 -12.58
N THR A 844 -30.81 16.38 -12.22
CA THR A 844 -30.30 16.18 -10.86
C THR A 844 -29.32 17.30 -10.51
N VAL A 845 -29.59 18.02 -9.43
CA VAL A 845 -28.75 19.05 -8.85
C VAL A 845 -27.99 18.43 -7.67
N HIS A 846 -26.67 18.57 -7.64
CA HIS A 846 -25.85 18.22 -6.47
C HIS A 846 -25.65 19.48 -5.61
N ALA A 847 -26.38 19.59 -4.50
CA ALA A 847 -26.52 20.85 -3.75
C ALA A 847 -25.17 21.39 -3.26
N TYR A 848 -24.41 20.57 -2.54
CA TYR A 848 -23.12 20.98 -1.95
C TYR A 848 -22.05 21.24 -3.02
N LYS A 849 -22.07 20.51 -4.15
CA LYS A 849 -21.15 20.75 -5.28
C LYS A 849 -21.47 22.05 -6.02
N LEU A 850 -22.75 22.36 -6.20
CA LEU A 850 -23.19 23.64 -6.77
C LEU A 850 -22.75 24.79 -5.87
N ALA A 851 -22.99 24.69 -4.56
CA ALA A 851 -22.52 25.68 -3.58
C ALA A 851 -20.99 25.88 -3.64
N GLN A 852 -20.20 24.79 -3.67
CA GLN A 852 -18.74 24.86 -3.85
C GLN A 852 -18.34 25.58 -5.15
N SER A 853 -18.99 25.28 -6.28
CA SER A 853 -18.65 25.88 -7.58
C SER A 853 -18.85 27.39 -7.65
N ILE A 854 -19.64 27.98 -6.74
CA ILE A 854 -19.89 29.42 -6.64
C ILE A 854 -19.05 30.05 -5.51
N LEU A 855 -19.00 29.40 -4.34
CA LEU A 855 -18.34 29.93 -3.14
C LEU A 855 -16.81 29.89 -3.22
N LEU A 856 -16.22 28.95 -3.97
CA LEU A 856 -14.77 28.89 -4.13
C LEU A 856 -14.22 30.04 -5.01
N PRO A 857 -14.81 30.36 -6.19
CA PRO A 857 -14.47 31.59 -6.92
C PRO A 857 -14.64 32.88 -6.11
N ILE A 858 -15.72 33.01 -5.31
CA ILE A 858 -15.90 34.15 -4.39
C ILE A 858 -14.74 34.24 -3.39
N GLY A 859 -14.29 33.11 -2.85
CA GLY A 859 -13.17 33.06 -1.92
C GLY A 859 -11.79 33.34 -2.55
N GLU A 860 -11.60 32.96 -3.82
CA GLU A 860 -10.40 33.33 -4.58
C GLU A 860 -10.36 34.84 -4.84
N TYR A 861 -11.48 35.43 -5.30
CA TYR A 861 -11.60 36.89 -5.45
C TYR A 861 -11.37 37.63 -4.12
N PHE A 862 -11.94 37.14 -3.01
CA PHE A 862 -11.72 37.71 -1.68
C PHE A 862 -10.25 37.75 -1.27
N GLN A 863 -9.47 36.71 -1.63
CA GLN A 863 -8.03 36.64 -1.35
C GLN A 863 -7.24 37.56 -2.27
N VAL A 864 -7.51 37.56 -3.58
CA VAL A 864 -6.86 38.50 -4.52
C VAL A 864 -7.11 39.96 -4.12
N GLN A 865 -8.30 40.26 -3.61
CA GLN A 865 -8.64 41.55 -3.03
C GLN A 865 -8.01 41.80 -1.64
N ASP A 866 -7.55 40.77 -0.92
CA ASP A 866 -6.77 40.94 0.32
C ASP A 866 -5.31 41.30 -0.03
N ASP A 867 -4.68 40.52 -0.91
CA ASP A 867 -3.35 40.76 -1.48
C ASP A 867 -3.24 42.17 -2.10
N PHE A 868 -4.24 42.59 -2.89
CA PHE A 868 -4.27 43.93 -3.49
C PHE A 868 -4.41 45.03 -2.45
N LEU A 869 -5.21 44.81 -1.39
CA LEU A 869 -5.32 45.77 -0.29
C LEU A 869 -4.05 45.83 0.56
N ASP A 870 -3.32 44.73 0.74
CA ASP A 870 -2.02 44.70 1.44
C ASP A 870 -1.00 45.63 0.78
N PHE A 871 -1.02 45.70 -0.56
CA PHE A 871 -0.23 46.63 -1.35
C PHE A 871 -0.79 48.07 -1.37
N ALA A 872 -2.09 48.24 -1.65
CA ALA A 872 -2.65 49.53 -2.09
C ALA A 872 -3.56 50.25 -1.07
N GLY A 873 -3.95 49.61 0.02
CA GLY A 873 -4.77 50.19 1.09
C GLY A 873 -3.94 50.90 2.16
N THR A 874 -4.58 51.78 2.95
CA THR A 874 -3.91 52.39 4.11
C THR A 874 -4.00 51.49 5.35
N PRO A 875 -3.06 51.55 6.31
CA PRO A 875 -3.12 50.74 7.53
C PRO A 875 -4.43 50.91 8.32
N GLU A 876 -5.04 52.10 8.27
CA GLU A 876 -6.33 52.41 8.90
C GLU A 876 -7.50 51.69 8.20
N GLN A 877 -7.43 51.53 6.88
CA GLN A 877 -8.42 50.79 6.09
C GLN A 877 -8.28 49.28 6.26
N ILE A 878 -7.04 48.76 6.36
CA ILE A 878 -6.81 47.30 6.40
C ILE A 878 -6.91 46.76 7.84
N GLY A 879 -6.62 47.59 8.85
CA GLY A 879 -6.53 47.20 10.25
C GLY A 879 -5.27 46.39 10.63
N LYS A 880 -4.33 46.27 9.68
CA LYS A 880 -2.96 45.74 9.82
C LYS A 880 -2.01 46.58 8.96
N ILE A 881 -0.71 46.49 9.26
CA ILE A 881 0.34 46.89 8.32
C ILE A 881 0.49 45.76 7.30
N GLY A 882 0.56 46.08 6.01
CA GLY A 882 0.80 45.08 4.97
C GLY A 882 2.25 44.59 4.99
N THR A 883 2.45 43.28 4.81
CA THR A 883 3.77 42.64 4.92
C THR A 883 4.11 41.70 3.76
N ASP A 884 3.21 41.49 2.79
CA ASP A 884 3.38 40.49 1.72
C ASP A 884 4.70 40.63 0.94
N ILE A 885 5.15 41.87 0.72
CA ILE A 885 6.39 42.20 0.00
C ILE A 885 7.63 41.84 0.81
N VAL A 886 7.65 42.15 2.12
CA VAL A 886 8.81 41.90 2.99
C VAL A 886 8.89 40.45 3.45
N ASP A 887 7.74 39.76 3.55
CA ASP A 887 7.62 38.36 3.94
C ASP A 887 7.79 37.38 2.75
N ASN A 888 8.17 37.87 1.56
CA ASN A 888 8.39 37.07 0.36
C ASN A 888 7.15 36.22 -0.06
N LYS A 889 5.93 36.74 0.20
CA LYS A 889 4.68 35.99 -0.04
C LYS A 889 4.38 35.82 -1.53
N CYS A 890 3.71 34.72 -1.86
CA CYS A 890 3.28 34.38 -3.22
C CYS A 890 1.96 35.10 -3.61
N SER A 891 1.90 36.42 -3.43
CA SER A 891 0.68 37.21 -3.65
C SER A 891 0.28 37.34 -5.13
N TRP A 892 -0.99 37.65 -5.37
CA TRP A 892 -1.51 38.00 -6.69
C TRP A 892 -0.78 39.21 -7.29
N CYS A 893 -0.37 40.17 -6.45
CA CYS A 893 0.35 41.37 -6.87
C CYS A 893 1.69 41.04 -7.51
N ILE A 894 2.55 40.26 -6.84
CA ILE A 894 3.86 39.89 -7.39
C ILE A 894 3.70 38.95 -8.60
N THR A 895 2.82 37.95 -8.55
CA THR A 895 2.63 37.02 -9.68
C THR A 895 2.10 37.71 -10.93
N THR A 896 1.25 38.73 -10.79
CA THR A 896 0.76 39.56 -11.90
C THR A 896 1.84 40.54 -12.40
N ALA A 897 2.63 41.13 -11.50
CA ALA A 897 3.73 42.01 -11.88
C ALA A 897 4.82 41.27 -12.68
N LEU A 898 5.22 40.06 -12.24
CA LEU A 898 6.24 39.24 -12.92
C LEU A 898 5.84 38.80 -14.34
N LEU A 899 4.55 38.85 -14.70
CA LEU A 899 4.04 38.58 -16.05
C LEU A 899 3.97 39.84 -16.93
N ALA A 900 4.03 41.03 -16.34
CA ALA A 900 3.92 42.31 -17.02
C ALA A 900 5.25 43.10 -17.07
N ALA A 901 6.19 42.79 -16.18
CA ALA A 901 7.48 43.47 -16.04
C ALA A 901 8.39 43.26 -17.27
N SER A 902 9.08 44.32 -17.67
CA SER A 902 10.22 44.22 -18.59
C SER A 902 11.41 43.48 -17.95
N PRO A 903 12.43 43.04 -18.71
CA PRO A 903 13.64 42.43 -18.14
C PRO A 903 14.35 43.30 -17.09
N GLU A 904 14.33 44.63 -17.26
CA GLU A 904 14.90 45.61 -16.35
C GLU A 904 14.09 45.71 -15.05
N GLN A 905 12.76 45.85 -15.16
CA GLN A 905 11.85 45.85 -14.00
C GLN A 905 11.89 44.52 -13.26
N ARG A 906 12.05 43.41 -13.99
CA ARG A 906 12.20 42.06 -13.43
C ARG A 906 13.46 41.94 -12.58
N ALA A 907 14.60 42.47 -13.04
CA ALA A 907 15.84 42.47 -12.26
C ALA A 907 15.72 43.30 -10.96
N ILE A 908 14.95 44.39 -10.97
CA ILE A 908 14.64 45.17 -9.77
C ILE A 908 13.79 44.36 -8.79
N LEU A 909 12.75 43.66 -9.27
CA LEU A 909 11.92 42.77 -8.45
C LEU A 909 12.73 41.62 -7.84
N ASP A 910 13.53 40.91 -8.65
CA ASP A 910 14.37 39.78 -8.19
C ASP A 910 15.41 40.23 -7.12
N ALA A 911 15.83 41.50 -7.11
CA ALA A 911 16.75 42.06 -6.12
C ALA A 911 16.08 42.68 -4.88
N SER A 912 14.82 43.10 -4.97
CA SER A 912 14.15 43.93 -3.94
C SER A 912 13.04 43.23 -3.17
N TYR A 913 12.42 42.19 -3.74
CA TYR A 913 11.32 41.45 -3.10
C TYR A 913 11.83 40.56 -1.96
N GLY A 914 11.04 40.40 -0.89
CA GLY A 914 11.42 39.57 0.27
C GLY A 914 12.56 40.13 1.13
N GLN A 915 12.88 41.42 1.00
CA GLN A 915 13.93 42.09 1.78
C GLN A 915 13.32 42.96 2.88
N GLN A 916 13.87 42.90 4.10
CA GLN A 916 13.42 43.73 5.23
C GLN A 916 14.01 45.16 5.20
N ASP A 917 13.93 45.81 4.05
CA ASP A 917 14.38 47.20 3.82
C ASP A 917 13.23 48.04 3.23
N PRO A 918 12.74 49.08 3.93
CA PRO A 918 11.68 49.95 3.44
C PRO A 918 11.96 50.64 2.10
N ALA A 919 13.23 50.86 1.72
CA ALA A 919 13.60 51.44 0.44
C ALA A 919 13.44 50.43 -0.72
N LEU A 920 13.71 49.15 -0.45
CA LEU A 920 13.49 48.06 -1.40
C LEU A 920 11.98 47.74 -1.52
N GLU A 921 11.26 47.77 -0.41
CA GLU A 921 9.79 47.66 -0.41
C GLU A 921 9.14 48.77 -1.25
N ALA A 922 9.58 50.03 -1.06
CA ALA A 922 9.11 51.16 -1.86
C ALA A 922 9.45 51.02 -3.35
N SER A 923 10.60 50.42 -3.67
CA SER A 923 11.01 50.12 -5.05
C SER A 923 10.09 49.07 -5.69
N VAL A 924 9.73 47.99 -4.98
CA VAL A 924 8.73 47.02 -5.44
C VAL A 924 7.37 47.69 -5.68
N LYS A 925 6.92 48.54 -4.74
CA LYS A 925 5.65 49.27 -4.87
C LYS A 925 5.63 50.21 -6.08
N ALA A 926 6.75 50.86 -6.40
CA ALA A 926 6.88 51.67 -7.61
C ALA A 926 6.72 50.81 -8.89
N ILE A 927 7.39 49.64 -8.97
CA ILE A 927 7.24 48.72 -10.11
C ILE A 927 5.78 48.24 -10.25
N PHE A 928 5.08 47.97 -9.14
CA PHE A 928 3.66 47.57 -9.18
C PHE A 928 2.76 48.66 -9.78
N GLU A 929 3.01 49.94 -9.50
CA GLU A 929 2.30 51.04 -10.17
C GLU A 929 2.71 51.18 -11.64
N GLU A 930 4.00 51.07 -11.98
CA GLU A 930 4.51 51.15 -13.37
C GLU A 930 3.92 50.08 -14.30
N VAL A 931 3.76 48.84 -13.83
CA VAL A 931 3.12 47.76 -14.62
C VAL A 931 1.59 47.90 -14.70
N GLY A 932 1.02 48.95 -14.11
CA GLY A 932 -0.42 49.24 -14.13
C GLY A 932 -1.24 48.25 -13.29
N LEU A 933 -0.72 47.79 -12.15
CA LEU A 933 -1.37 46.74 -11.35
C LEU A 933 -2.79 47.11 -10.89
N ARG A 934 -3.05 48.40 -10.61
CA ARG A 934 -4.41 48.90 -10.27
C ARG A 934 -5.41 48.68 -11.40
N GLU A 935 -5.02 48.92 -12.65
CA GLU A 935 -5.89 48.73 -13.82
C GLU A 935 -6.09 47.24 -14.12
N LYS A 936 -5.04 46.43 -13.96
CA LYS A 936 -5.13 44.96 -14.05
C LYS A 936 -6.08 44.39 -12.99
N PHE A 937 -6.05 44.92 -11.77
CA PHE A 937 -6.98 44.53 -10.71
C PHE A 937 -8.42 44.95 -11.05
N ARG A 938 -8.63 46.16 -11.57
CA ARG A 938 -9.95 46.63 -12.01
C ARG A 938 -10.58 45.74 -13.09
N VAL A 939 -9.80 45.39 -14.12
CA VAL A 939 -10.26 44.48 -15.18
C VAL A 939 -10.57 43.09 -14.61
N TYR A 940 -9.67 42.53 -13.79
CA TYR A 940 -9.90 41.24 -13.11
C TYR A 940 -11.16 41.25 -12.23
N GLU A 941 -11.40 42.31 -11.46
CA GLU A 941 -12.59 42.48 -10.62
C GLU A 941 -13.87 42.57 -11.46
N GLU A 942 -13.86 43.28 -12.59
CA GLU A 942 -15.00 43.38 -13.51
C GLU A 942 -15.29 42.02 -14.19
N GLU A 943 -14.27 41.29 -14.64
CA GLU A 943 -14.39 39.96 -15.26
C GLU A 943 -14.91 38.89 -14.28
N VAL A 944 -14.30 38.78 -13.09
CA VAL A 944 -14.67 37.76 -12.09
C VAL A 944 -16.04 38.05 -11.48
N TYR A 945 -16.42 39.32 -11.30
CA TYR A 945 -17.77 39.68 -10.87
C TYR A 945 -18.82 39.22 -11.90
N ALA A 946 -18.55 39.39 -13.19
CA ALA A 946 -19.45 38.93 -14.25
C ALA A 946 -19.56 37.39 -14.29
N GLU A 947 -18.44 36.68 -14.15
CA GLU A 947 -18.42 35.21 -14.10
C GLU A 947 -19.23 34.68 -12.90
N ILE A 948 -18.97 35.18 -11.69
CA ILE A 948 -19.68 34.75 -10.48
C ILE A 948 -21.17 35.10 -10.58
N THR A 949 -21.53 36.28 -11.10
CA THR A 949 -22.93 36.65 -11.31
C THR A 949 -23.64 35.66 -12.24
N ALA A 950 -23.02 35.28 -13.35
CA ALA A 950 -23.58 34.27 -14.27
C ALA A 950 -23.71 32.88 -13.62
N LEU A 951 -22.78 32.47 -12.75
CA LEU A 951 -22.88 31.24 -11.98
C LEU A 951 -24.05 31.28 -10.97
N ILE A 952 -24.30 32.43 -10.33
CA ILE A 952 -25.44 32.63 -9.42
C ILE A 952 -26.77 32.61 -10.19
N GLU A 953 -26.85 33.30 -11.33
CA GLU A 953 -28.04 33.26 -12.20
C GLU A 953 -28.34 31.83 -12.69
N GLY A 954 -27.30 31.01 -12.90
CA GLY A 954 -27.41 29.59 -13.24
C GLY A 954 -27.98 28.68 -12.15
N VAL A 955 -28.09 29.13 -10.90
CA VAL A 955 -28.78 28.37 -9.83
C VAL A 955 -30.29 28.34 -10.12
N PRO A 956 -30.93 27.16 -10.20
CA PRO A 956 -32.37 27.06 -10.44
C PRO A 956 -33.20 27.44 -9.19
N GLU A 957 -34.39 28.01 -9.36
CA GLU A 957 -35.24 28.51 -8.25
C GLU A 957 -36.74 28.14 -8.40
N ASP A 958 -37.00 26.88 -8.74
CA ASP A 958 -38.36 26.35 -8.98
C ASP A 958 -39.00 25.70 -7.72
N GLU A 959 -40.26 25.29 -7.84
CA GLU A 959 -40.93 24.51 -6.78
C GLU A 959 -40.22 23.17 -6.49
N GLY A 960 -39.83 22.98 -5.23
CA GLY A 960 -39.08 21.81 -4.77
C GLY A 960 -37.57 22.01 -4.74
N ILE A 961 -37.07 23.22 -5.02
CA ILE A 961 -35.65 23.55 -4.96
C ILE A 961 -35.26 24.18 -3.61
N TYR A 962 -34.22 23.59 -3.04
CA TYR A 962 -33.73 23.86 -1.69
C TYR A 962 -32.78 25.07 -1.61
N LEU A 963 -31.86 25.23 -2.56
CA LEU A 963 -30.93 26.37 -2.59
C LEU A 963 -31.61 27.64 -3.13
N LYS A 964 -31.16 28.81 -2.65
CA LYS A 964 -31.62 30.14 -3.07
C LYS A 964 -30.45 30.98 -3.57
N ARG A 965 -30.62 31.72 -4.67
CA ARG A 965 -29.61 32.63 -5.22
C ARG A 965 -29.17 33.67 -4.20
N GLN A 966 -30.13 34.16 -3.41
CA GLN A 966 -29.95 35.16 -2.36
C GLN A 966 -28.79 34.84 -1.39
N ILE A 967 -28.52 33.56 -1.11
CA ILE A 967 -27.37 33.14 -0.28
C ILE A 967 -26.08 33.65 -0.92
N PHE A 968 -25.84 33.29 -2.18
CA PHE A 968 -24.63 33.63 -2.91
C PHE A 968 -24.54 35.12 -3.24
N THR A 969 -25.66 35.75 -3.63
CA THR A 969 -25.72 37.19 -3.89
C THR A 969 -25.33 38.00 -2.66
N GLY A 970 -25.85 37.64 -1.47
CA GLY A 970 -25.52 38.33 -0.22
C GLY A 970 -24.05 38.21 0.18
N PHE A 971 -23.37 37.11 -0.16
CA PHE A 971 -21.91 36.99 -0.01
C PHE A 971 -21.16 37.88 -1.01
N LEU A 972 -21.57 37.90 -2.28
CA LEU A 972 -20.93 38.68 -3.33
C LEU A 972 -21.04 40.20 -3.06
N GLU A 973 -22.24 40.68 -2.68
CA GLU A 973 -22.49 42.09 -2.33
C GLU A 973 -21.64 42.57 -1.14
N LYS A 974 -21.35 41.70 -0.18
CA LYS A 974 -20.49 42.02 0.99
C LYS A 974 -19.00 42.15 0.65
N ILE A 975 -18.57 41.82 -0.58
CA ILE A 975 -17.15 41.70 -0.97
C ILE A 975 -16.83 42.53 -2.21
N TYR A 976 -17.74 42.55 -3.19
CA TYR A 976 -17.56 43.33 -4.39
C TYR A 976 -17.34 44.81 -4.05
N LYS A 977 -16.19 45.36 -4.48
CA LYS A 977 -15.77 46.74 -4.19
C LYS A 977 -15.80 47.10 -2.70
N ARG A 978 -15.55 46.13 -1.80
CA ARG A 978 -15.46 46.39 -0.35
C ARG A 978 -14.42 47.50 -0.10
N GLN A 979 -14.83 48.54 0.62
CA GLN A 979 -13.91 49.33 1.40
C GLN A 979 -13.90 48.68 2.79
N LYS A 980 -12.71 48.24 3.26
CA LYS A 980 -12.61 47.52 4.53
C LYS A 980 -12.94 48.44 5.72
#